data_AF-A0A1E4A4N3-F1
#
_entry.id   AF-A0A1E4A4N3-F1
#
_cell.length_a   1.000
_cell.length_b   1.000
_cell.length_c   1.000
_cell.angle_alpha   90.00
_cell.angle_beta   90.00
_cell.angle_gamma   90.00
#
_symmetry.space_group_name_H-M   'P 1'
#
loop_
_entity.id
_entity.type
_entity.pdbx_description
1 polymer ?
#
loop_
_entity_poly.entity_id
_entity_poly.type
_entity_poly.pdbx_seq_one_letter_code
_entity_poly.pdbx_strand_id
1 'polypeptide(L)'
;MNIRIPGIAFVFVLLGCVSHILHAQQFRNPGVFSLQQDGLLYEWIPSEHVSVEVRDGRVRIIAPETKSSWNGKSTCKRFLFGDIYDNRLPEQEEKALFSEGLALPPGNYGFRIVYAAANDYGHLTANLWNLMGMGSGTADDNSAMMETLYLSVTSAGSGEPGISVPADLLRASWLPHYQLLPYDLRLPPGKGFGITRYITGIPKEELFRKVTHIQYVYSWLDNMSQGRKWKNLRAYDNTGKPAQPDWVIANTAVDKDFITIAELAENYGNLEGDCPRCYEKAEETFKGLYARYQRELGVKSPAETRLYDDYFGALYGYSVEMNLYAPAAHLRRGLSSVDFARNRYANGAWELSAYFSKGAYQYRNYRLAGYLGNMFNTLVESGLYKNLFNLEKVNLAIPDRRLLKNGWQTAEAVGVDRVTAAGTFQRLKLNGGDVLLLGPNSWPLHTMLGESFFQLLLGNDYILWNSNIPMSTDPAHFDQSWYGGQDDWKTKWQPNGKAAVTYNPNDPTHPKKGKGPEGSIFPEAPLQGETGAFIGAWLYSRISTASDRVSRSVRYCNFSVNGKSYTPSKGSKGDGSLSSRIGRNPGQDWIVTAYEQKAPVCICTEGAGGKAVIYQNPHAGLTGKQVLKTENGLQAEITGNRLHVFYVD
;
A
#
# COMPACT_ATOMS: atom_id res chain seq x y z
N MET A 1 50.09 59.93 35.62
CA MET A 1 50.55 59.20 36.83
C MET A 1 49.77 57.90 36.88
N ASN A 2 50.47 56.76 36.91
CA ASN A 2 49.94 55.39 37.05
C ASN A 2 48.97 55.29 38.24
N ILE A 3 47.91 54.46 38.22
CA ILE A 3 47.88 53.00 38.56
C ILE A 3 46.42 52.54 38.22
N ARG A 4 46.10 51.63 37.27
CA ARG A 4 46.03 50.13 37.29
C ARG A 4 45.10 49.58 38.42
N ILE A 5 44.14 48.64 38.29
CA ILE A 5 43.95 47.37 37.53
C ILE A 5 42.42 46.94 37.58
N PRO A 6 41.99 45.69 37.25
CA PRO A 6 41.21 45.16 36.09
C PRO A 6 39.74 44.81 36.45
N GLY A 7 38.85 44.19 35.65
CA GLY A 7 38.80 43.68 34.30
C GLY A 7 37.50 42.86 34.16
N ILE A 8 36.82 42.96 33.03
CA ILE A 8 35.79 41.99 32.60
C ILE A 8 35.97 41.81 31.10
N ALA A 9 36.43 40.62 30.72
CA ALA A 9 36.53 40.19 29.34
C ALA A 9 35.12 39.85 28.82
N PHE A 10 34.63 40.65 27.87
CA PHE A 10 33.46 40.30 27.05
C PHE A 10 33.94 39.36 25.94
N VAL A 11 33.62 38.06 26.07
CA VAL A 11 33.76 37.10 24.98
C VAL A 11 32.58 37.32 24.02
N PHE A 12 32.84 38.00 22.90
CA PHE A 12 31.97 37.92 21.74
C PHE A 12 32.17 36.53 21.10
N VAL A 13 31.25 35.60 21.38
CA VAL A 13 31.11 34.40 20.56
C VAL A 13 30.51 34.83 19.23
N LEU A 14 31.30 34.73 18.17
CA LEU A 14 30.82 34.77 16.79
C LEU A 14 29.76 33.68 16.61
N LEU A 15 28.48 34.07 16.66
CA LEU A 15 27.40 33.39 15.96
C LEU A 15 27.55 33.69 14.47
N GLY A 16 28.53 33.02 13.85
CA GLY A 16 28.83 33.12 12.43
C GLY A 16 28.86 31.72 11.82
N CYS A 17 27.83 31.40 11.03
CA CYS A 17 27.89 30.43 9.94
C CYS A 17 28.17 28.96 10.33
N VAL A 18 27.18 28.27 10.90
CA VAL A 18 27.07 26.78 10.83
C VAL A 18 25.71 26.37 10.26
N SER A 19 25.19 27.11 9.27
CA SER A 19 23.92 26.81 8.61
C SER A 19 24.04 26.46 7.12
N HIS A 20 25.24 26.43 6.55
CA HIS A 20 25.42 26.15 5.11
C HIS A 20 26.63 25.28 4.79
N ILE A 21 26.81 24.13 5.44
CA ILE A 21 27.58 22.99 4.88
C ILE A 21 26.91 21.68 5.29
N LEU A 22 25.69 21.45 4.84
CA LEU A 22 25.23 20.12 4.48
C LEU A 22 25.12 20.16 2.97
N HIS A 23 26.22 19.88 2.27
CA HIS A 23 26.09 19.23 0.98
C HIS A 23 25.17 18.05 1.24
N ALA A 24 23.98 18.07 0.65
CA ALA A 24 23.08 16.93 0.68
C ALA A 24 23.91 15.74 0.20
N GLN A 25 24.36 14.89 1.12
CA GLN A 25 24.89 13.60 0.75
C GLN A 25 23.78 12.97 -0.09
N GLN A 26 24.10 12.74 -1.37
CA GLN A 26 23.20 12.06 -2.28
C GLN A 26 22.66 10.82 -1.58
N PHE A 27 21.34 10.69 -1.54
CA PHE A 27 20.67 9.60 -0.85
C PHE A 27 21.32 8.27 -1.27
N ARG A 28 21.89 7.55 -0.30
CA ARG A 28 22.47 6.22 -0.52
C ARG A 28 21.34 5.21 -0.52
N ASN A 29 21.24 4.44 -1.60
CA ASN A 29 20.26 3.39 -1.77
C ASN A 29 20.97 2.02 -1.66
N PRO A 30 21.10 1.46 -0.45
CA PRO A 30 21.88 0.26 -0.23
C PRO A 30 21.14 -1.00 -0.71
N GLY A 31 21.90 -2.02 -1.10
CA GLY A 31 21.34 -3.33 -1.43
C GLY A 31 20.73 -3.46 -2.83
N VAL A 32 20.84 -2.44 -3.68
CA VAL A 32 20.29 -2.42 -5.04
C VAL A 32 21.37 -2.54 -6.11
N PHE A 33 20.99 -3.04 -7.28
CA PHE A 33 21.78 -2.88 -8.49
C PHE A 33 21.55 -1.48 -9.05
N SER A 34 22.58 -0.87 -9.62
CA SER A 34 22.50 0.50 -10.13
C SER A 34 23.37 0.67 -11.37
N LEU A 35 22.88 1.46 -12.33
CA LEU A 35 23.59 1.90 -13.52
C LEU A 35 23.18 3.33 -13.83
N GLN A 36 24.17 4.19 -14.10
CA GLN A 36 23.92 5.52 -14.65
C GLN A 36 24.29 5.53 -16.13
N GLN A 37 23.35 5.92 -16.99
CA GLN A 37 23.55 5.99 -18.44
C GLN A 37 22.70 7.13 -19.02
N ASP A 38 23.28 7.93 -19.92
CA ASP A 38 22.57 8.99 -20.66
C ASP A 38 21.77 9.97 -19.78
N GLY A 39 22.29 10.29 -18.59
CA GLY A 39 21.63 11.19 -17.63
C GLY A 39 20.49 10.58 -16.83
N LEU A 40 20.22 9.28 -17.02
CA LEU A 40 19.25 8.49 -16.26
C LEU A 40 19.96 7.58 -15.25
N LEU A 41 19.35 7.44 -14.09
CA LEU A 41 19.73 6.48 -13.05
C LEU A 41 18.74 5.32 -13.07
N TYR A 42 19.24 4.15 -13.41
CA TYR A 42 18.55 2.87 -13.35
C TYR A 42 18.93 2.18 -12.05
N GLU A 43 17.94 1.74 -11.28
CA GLU A 43 18.16 0.92 -10.08
C GLU A 43 17.18 -0.24 -10.05
N TRP A 44 17.64 -1.43 -9.65
CA TRP A 44 16.76 -2.60 -9.62
C TRP A 44 17.10 -3.60 -8.52
N ILE A 45 16.08 -4.36 -8.13
CA ILE A 45 16.12 -5.51 -7.22
C ILE A 45 15.46 -6.67 -7.96
N PRO A 46 16.26 -7.57 -8.57
CA PRO A 46 15.74 -8.74 -9.25
C PRO A 46 15.57 -9.91 -8.26
N SER A 47 14.91 -10.96 -8.71
CA SER A 47 14.93 -12.26 -8.06
C SER A 47 16.02 -13.19 -8.60
N GLU A 48 16.14 -14.39 -8.02
CA GLU A 48 17.25 -15.33 -8.27
C GLU A 48 17.51 -15.61 -9.76
N HIS A 49 16.48 -15.78 -10.59
CA HIS A 49 16.67 -16.11 -12.01
C HIS A 49 16.37 -14.95 -12.95
N VAL A 50 16.38 -13.71 -12.44
CA VAL A 50 16.16 -12.51 -13.24
C VAL A 50 17.43 -11.66 -13.29
N SER A 51 17.74 -11.17 -14.48
CA SER A 51 18.71 -10.09 -14.66
C SER A 51 18.13 -9.00 -15.57
N VAL A 52 18.78 -7.83 -15.54
CA VAL A 52 18.38 -6.66 -16.32
C VAL A 52 19.56 -6.23 -17.16
N GLU A 53 19.32 -6.01 -18.44
CA GLU A 53 20.23 -5.33 -19.33
C GLU A 53 19.64 -3.95 -19.67
N VAL A 54 20.48 -2.92 -19.58
CA VAL A 54 20.14 -1.57 -20.04
C VAL A 54 21.09 -1.24 -21.19
N ARG A 55 20.52 -0.89 -22.34
CA ARG A 55 21.27 -0.53 -23.54
C ARG A 55 20.53 0.55 -24.30
N ASP A 56 21.22 1.62 -24.70
CA ASP A 56 20.65 2.73 -25.46
C ASP A 56 19.35 3.30 -24.85
N GLY A 57 19.31 3.42 -23.52
CA GLY A 57 18.15 3.89 -22.76
C GLY A 57 16.99 2.90 -22.63
N ARG A 58 17.12 1.68 -23.17
CA ARG A 58 16.10 0.61 -23.15
C ARG A 58 16.42 -0.45 -22.12
N VAL A 59 15.37 -1.00 -21.52
CA VAL A 59 15.44 -2.02 -20.48
C VAL A 59 14.99 -3.36 -21.05
N ARG A 60 15.84 -4.37 -20.92
CA ARG A 60 15.53 -5.77 -21.24
C ARG A 60 15.59 -6.61 -19.97
N ILE A 61 14.51 -7.34 -19.71
CA ILE A 61 14.39 -8.35 -18.66
C ILE A 61 14.88 -9.68 -19.23
N ILE A 62 15.83 -10.31 -18.54
CA ILE A 62 16.31 -11.63 -18.86
C ILE A 62 15.80 -12.57 -17.78
N ALA A 63 14.90 -13.48 -18.16
CA ALA A 63 14.32 -14.48 -17.28
C ALA A 63 14.09 -15.79 -18.07
N PRO A 64 14.07 -16.97 -17.43
CA PRO A 64 13.76 -18.23 -18.11
C PRO A 64 12.44 -18.15 -18.87
N GLU A 65 12.42 -18.60 -20.12
CA GLU A 65 11.18 -18.69 -20.91
C GLU A 65 10.23 -19.73 -20.33
N THR A 66 10.81 -20.82 -19.81
CA THR A 66 10.10 -21.91 -19.17
C THR A 66 10.77 -22.30 -17.86
N LYS A 67 9.99 -22.96 -17.00
CA LYS A 67 10.45 -23.64 -15.79
C LYS A 67 9.74 -24.98 -15.65
N SER A 68 10.39 -25.91 -14.96
CA SER A 68 9.73 -27.11 -14.49
C SER A 68 8.73 -26.75 -13.37
N SER A 69 7.57 -27.40 -13.34
CA SER A 69 6.60 -27.24 -12.26
C SER A 69 7.19 -27.66 -10.90
N TRP A 70 6.53 -27.31 -9.80
CA TRP A 70 7.01 -27.59 -8.44
C TRP A 70 7.38 -29.06 -8.20
N ASN A 71 6.69 -29.99 -8.85
CA ASN A 71 6.96 -31.43 -8.76
C ASN A 71 7.53 -32.05 -10.04
N GLY A 72 7.90 -31.23 -11.02
CA GLY A 72 8.56 -31.67 -12.24
C GLY A 72 7.68 -32.28 -13.33
N LYS A 73 6.34 -32.35 -13.13
CA LYS A 73 5.43 -33.02 -14.08
C LYS A 73 5.19 -32.23 -15.36
N SER A 74 5.20 -30.90 -15.30
CA SER A 74 4.89 -30.05 -16.46
C SER A 74 5.99 -29.05 -16.73
N THR A 75 6.03 -28.57 -17.98
CA THR A 75 6.78 -27.37 -18.35
C THR A 75 5.85 -26.17 -18.29
N CYS A 76 6.16 -25.24 -17.40
CA CYS A 76 5.43 -24.00 -17.20
C CYS A 76 6.08 -22.89 -18.02
N LYS A 77 5.29 -22.10 -18.75
CA LYS A 77 5.79 -20.93 -19.49
C LYS A 77 5.66 -19.66 -18.68
N ARG A 78 6.49 -18.66 -18.97
CA ARG A 78 6.45 -17.34 -18.30
C ARG A 78 5.26 -16.48 -18.75
N PHE A 79 4.77 -15.65 -17.84
CA PHE A 79 3.78 -14.59 -18.02
C PHE A 79 4.19 -13.37 -17.21
N LEU A 80 4.21 -12.19 -17.81
CA LEU A 80 4.59 -10.93 -17.17
C LEU A 80 3.37 -10.11 -16.71
N PHE A 81 3.42 -9.59 -15.50
CA PHE A 81 2.43 -8.67 -14.96
C PHE A 81 3.09 -7.35 -14.53
N GLY A 82 2.36 -6.26 -14.73
CA GLY A 82 2.81 -4.88 -14.56
C GLY A 82 2.73 -4.34 -13.13
N ASP A 83 3.00 -3.04 -13.01
CA ASP A 83 3.31 -2.32 -11.77
C ASP A 83 2.07 -1.73 -11.05
N ILE A 84 0.87 -2.00 -11.55
CA ILE A 84 -0.39 -1.49 -10.98
C ILE A 84 -1.41 -2.63 -10.92
N TYR A 85 -1.72 -3.10 -9.70
CA TYR A 85 -2.64 -4.21 -9.44
C TYR A 85 -2.39 -5.43 -10.36
N ASP A 86 -1.11 -5.76 -10.61
CA ASP A 86 -0.68 -6.85 -11.51
C ASP A 86 -1.31 -6.80 -12.91
N ASN A 87 -1.57 -5.61 -13.44
CA ASN A 87 -2.21 -5.47 -14.74
C ASN A 87 -1.45 -6.21 -15.85
N ARG A 88 -2.19 -6.80 -16.80
CA ARG A 88 -1.59 -7.32 -18.03
C ARG A 88 -1.06 -6.16 -18.86
N LEU A 89 0.20 -6.28 -19.30
CA LEU A 89 0.81 -5.32 -20.22
C LEU A 89 0.34 -5.56 -21.67
N PRO A 90 0.34 -4.53 -22.53
CA PRO A 90 0.20 -4.73 -23.96
C PRO A 90 1.24 -5.72 -24.49
N GLU A 91 0.82 -6.62 -25.37
CA GLU A 91 1.68 -7.71 -25.89
C GLU A 91 2.99 -7.20 -26.52
N GLN A 92 2.93 -6.04 -27.21
CA GLN A 92 4.11 -5.42 -27.81
C GLN A 92 5.13 -4.96 -26.76
N GLU A 93 4.66 -4.40 -25.64
CA GLU A 93 5.54 -3.95 -24.55
C GLU A 93 6.14 -5.13 -23.79
N GLU A 94 5.32 -6.15 -23.49
CA GLU A 94 5.81 -7.40 -22.90
C GLU A 94 6.88 -8.06 -23.76
N LYS A 95 6.61 -8.20 -25.07
CA LYS A 95 7.57 -8.77 -26.01
C LYS A 95 8.87 -7.97 -26.01
N ALA A 96 8.78 -6.64 -26.18
CA ALA A 96 9.95 -5.77 -26.17
C ALA A 96 10.78 -5.91 -24.90
N LEU A 97 10.15 -6.02 -23.72
CA LEU A 97 10.84 -6.23 -22.45
C LEU A 97 11.68 -7.52 -22.43
N PHE A 98 11.31 -8.57 -23.18
CA PHE A 98 12.08 -9.81 -23.25
C PHE A 98 12.96 -9.96 -24.50
N SER A 99 12.83 -9.09 -25.51
CA SER A 99 13.62 -9.12 -26.75
C SER A 99 14.56 -7.93 -26.92
N GLU A 100 14.14 -6.85 -27.57
CA GLU A 100 15.01 -5.71 -27.93
C GLU A 100 15.18 -4.66 -26.82
N GLY A 101 14.42 -4.79 -25.74
CA GLY A 101 14.32 -3.83 -24.65
C GLY A 101 13.28 -2.74 -24.91
N LEU A 102 12.62 -2.30 -23.83
CA LEU A 102 11.61 -1.26 -23.82
C LEU A 102 12.17 0.05 -23.26
N ALA A 103 11.92 1.18 -23.93
CA ALA A 103 12.26 2.50 -23.44
C ALA A 103 11.24 2.93 -22.37
N LEU A 104 11.53 2.59 -21.11
CA LEU A 104 10.66 2.91 -19.98
C LEU A 104 10.77 4.40 -19.63
N PRO A 105 9.66 5.13 -19.45
CA PRO A 105 9.71 6.50 -18.93
C PRO A 105 10.27 6.54 -17.49
N PRO A 106 10.66 7.71 -16.98
CA PRO A 106 10.98 7.85 -15.57
C PRO A 106 9.85 7.36 -14.66
N GLY A 107 10.19 6.64 -13.59
CA GLY A 107 9.24 6.13 -12.60
C GLY A 107 9.68 4.81 -11.98
N ASN A 108 8.76 4.16 -11.27
CA ASN A 108 9.00 2.92 -10.55
C ASN A 108 8.17 1.78 -11.13
N TYR A 109 8.79 0.63 -11.35
CA TYR A 109 8.20 -0.52 -12.00
C TYR A 109 8.33 -1.73 -11.07
N GLY A 110 7.22 -2.40 -10.79
CA GLY A 110 7.20 -3.70 -10.14
C GLY A 110 6.66 -4.73 -11.11
N PHE A 111 7.47 -5.70 -11.48
CA PHE A 111 7.07 -6.78 -12.38
C PHE A 111 6.97 -8.09 -11.62
N ARG A 112 5.92 -8.85 -11.91
CA ARG A 112 5.78 -10.25 -11.50
C ARG A 112 5.87 -11.14 -12.72
N ILE A 113 6.70 -12.17 -12.65
CA ILE A 113 6.88 -13.15 -13.71
C ILE A 113 6.39 -14.49 -13.18
N VAL A 114 5.23 -14.89 -13.67
CA VAL A 114 4.53 -16.10 -13.24
C VAL A 114 4.82 -17.23 -14.21
N TYR A 115 4.97 -18.43 -13.69
CA TYR A 115 5.19 -19.64 -14.48
C TYR A 115 4.00 -20.58 -14.32
N ALA A 116 3.26 -20.82 -15.39
CA ALA A 116 2.11 -21.71 -15.39
C ALA A 116 2.04 -22.57 -16.66
N ALA A 117 1.43 -23.76 -16.55
CA ALA A 117 1.13 -24.67 -17.64
C ALA A 117 -0.11 -24.20 -18.41
N ALA A 118 -0.04 -22.98 -18.95
CA ALA A 118 -1.09 -22.38 -19.76
C ALA A 118 -0.56 -22.00 -21.16
N ASN A 119 -1.45 -21.94 -22.15
CA ASN A 119 -1.06 -21.71 -23.55
C ASN A 119 -0.97 -20.22 -23.90
N ASP A 120 -1.70 -19.38 -23.18
CA ASP A 120 -1.79 -17.93 -23.35
C ASP A 120 -2.43 -17.30 -22.10
N TYR A 121 -2.51 -15.98 -22.07
CA TYR A 121 -3.14 -15.24 -20.97
C TYR A 121 -4.64 -15.55 -20.81
N GLY A 122 -5.35 -15.85 -21.90
CA GLY A 122 -6.76 -16.24 -21.85
C GLY A 122 -6.95 -17.55 -21.10
N HIS A 123 -6.14 -18.56 -21.42
CA HIS A 123 -6.11 -19.83 -20.69
C HIS A 123 -5.73 -19.60 -19.21
N LEU A 124 -4.66 -18.83 -18.94
CA LEU A 124 -4.23 -18.55 -17.58
C LEU A 124 -5.33 -17.88 -16.75
N THR A 125 -5.93 -16.81 -17.26
CA THR A 125 -6.96 -16.03 -16.54
C THR A 125 -8.23 -16.83 -16.31
N ALA A 126 -8.66 -17.65 -17.28
CA ALA A 126 -9.86 -18.49 -17.14
C ALA A 126 -9.67 -19.68 -16.18
N ASN A 127 -8.43 -20.17 -16.00
CA ASN A 127 -8.12 -21.38 -15.22
C ASN A 127 -7.18 -21.14 -14.06
N LEU A 128 -7.07 -19.88 -13.64
CA LEU A 128 -6.18 -19.38 -12.61
C LEU A 128 -6.19 -20.32 -11.38
N TRP A 129 -7.39 -20.76 -10.93
CA TRP A 129 -7.58 -21.56 -9.70
C TRP A 129 -7.02 -22.95 -9.84
N ASN A 130 -7.26 -23.58 -10.98
CA ASN A 130 -6.77 -24.93 -11.23
C ASN A 130 -5.24 -24.91 -11.41
N LEU A 131 -4.72 -23.92 -12.12
CA LEU A 131 -3.30 -23.82 -12.46
C LEU A 131 -2.44 -23.47 -11.25
N MET A 132 -2.92 -22.61 -10.34
CA MET A 132 -2.10 -22.02 -9.30
C MET A 132 -2.75 -22.04 -7.92
N GLY A 133 -3.99 -22.52 -7.78
CA GLY A 133 -4.74 -22.43 -6.54
C GLY A 133 -4.18 -23.31 -5.41
N MET A 134 -3.95 -22.76 -4.22
CA MET A 134 -3.63 -23.61 -3.07
C MET A 134 -4.84 -24.47 -2.71
N GLY A 135 -4.66 -25.79 -2.67
CA GLY A 135 -5.76 -26.73 -2.46
C GLY A 135 -6.53 -27.11 -3.73
N SER A 136 -6.13 -26.64 -4.92
CA SER A 136 -6.72 -27.10 -6.18
C SER A 136 -6.41 -28.57 -6.51
N GLY A 137 -5.43 -29.16 -5.80
CA GLY A 137 -4.92 -30.51 -6.05
C GLY A 137 -4.00 -30.64 -7.26
N THR A 138 -3.88 -29.59 -8.10
CA THR A 138 -3.11 -29.63 -9.35
C THR A 138 -2.15 -28.45 -9.52
N ALA A 139 -2.12 -27.49 -8.58
CA ALA A 139 -1.23 -26.32 -8.68
C ALA A 139 0.26 -26.68 -8.71
N ASP A 140 0.70 -27.71 -7.98
CA ASP A 140 2.11 -28.15 -8.01
C ASP A 140 2.50 -28.81 -9.34
N ASP A 141 1.53 -29.43 -10.02
CA ASP A 141 1.70 -30.01 -11.36
C ASP A 141 1.77 -28.91 -12.43
N ASN A 142 1.12 -27.77 -12.19
CA ASN A 142 0.80 -26.77 -13.22
C ASN A 142 1.49 -25.41 -13.03
N SER A 143 2.20 -25.18 -11.93
CA SER A 143 2.90 -23.93 -11.66
C SER A 143 4.31 -24.14 -11.15
N ALA A 144 5.14 -23.10 -11.23
CA ALA A 144 6.49 -23.09 -10.70
C ALA A 144 6.74 -21.83 -9.85
N MET A 145 7.89 -21.78 -9.17
CA MET A 145 8.35 -20.60 -8.44
C MET A 145 8.34 -19.37 -9.35
N MET A 146 7.61 -18.34 -8.91
CA MET A 146 7.56 -17.03 -9.55
C MET A 146 8.88 -16.28 -9.40
N GLU A 147 9.07 -15.29 -10.26
CA GLU A 147 10.15 -14.31 -10.17
C GLU A 147 9.58 -12.89 -10.04
N THR A 148 10.35 -11.96 -9.48
CA THR A 148 9.98 -10.55 -9.35
C THR A 148 11.12 -9.64 -9.80
N LEU A 149 10.77 -8.46 -10.29
CA LEU A 149 11.72 -7.41 -10.60
C LEU A 149 11.13 -6.08 -10.16
N TYR A 150 11.80 -5.41 -9.22
CA TYR A 150 11.58 -4.00 -8.94
C TYR A 150 12.64 -3.20 -9.67
N LEU A 151 12.24 -2.18 -10.41
CA LEU A 151 13.11 -1.36 -11.24
C LEU A 151 12.64 0.09 -11.13
N SER A 152 13.56 1.04 -11.07
CA SER A 152 13.26 2.45 -11.23
C SER A 152 14.14 3.07 -12.28
N VAL A 153 13.57 3.98 -13.06
CA VAL A 153 14.27 4.88 -13.96
C VAL A 153 14.06 6.28 -13.42
N THR A 154 15.12 6.97 -13.02
CA THR A 154 15.02 8.33 -12.49
C THR A 154 15.89 9.27 -13.29
N SER A 155 15.45 10.52 -13.41
CA SER A 155 16.18 11.57 -14.13
C SER A 155 16.38 12.77 -13.22
N ALA A 156 17.41 13.58 -13.50
CA ALA A 156 17.67 14.82 -12.77
C ALA A 156 16.58 15.90 -13.00
N GLY A 157 15.69 15.73 -13.98
CA GLY A 157 14.58 16.64 -14.28
C GLY A 157 13.20 16.03 -14.00
N SER A 158 12.20 16.89 -13.77
CA SER A 158 10.79 16.50 -13.69
C SER A 158 10.17 16.54 -15.09
N GLY A 159 10.04 15.38 -15.75
CA GLY A 159 9.59 15.30 -17.14
C GLY A 159 8.08 15.07 -17.36
N GLU A 160 7.33 14.68 -16.33
CA GLU A 160 5.89 14.39 -16.49
C GLU A 160 5.00 15.57 -16.09
N PRO A 161 3.91 15.83 -16.83
CA PRO A 161 2.97 16.89 -16.48
C PRO A 161 2.19 16.55 -15.21
N GLY A 162 1.80 17.60 -14.48
CA GLY A 162 1.10 17.49 -13.20
C GLY A 162 2.03 17.71 -12.00
N ILE A 163 1.55 17.28 -10.82
CA ILE A 163 2.32 17.37 -9.58
C ILE A 163 3.40 16.28 -9.60
N SER A 164 4.64 16.67 -9.84
CA SER A 164 5.76 15.73 -9.91
C SER A 164 6.09 15.16 -8.54
N VAL A 165 6.12 13.82 -8.44
CA VAL A 165 6.67 13.12 -7.28
C VAL A 165 8.20 13.26 -7.32
N PRO A 166 8.86 13.59 -6.19
CA PRO A 166 10.31 13.67 -6.15
C PRO A 166 10.98 12.36 -6.59
N ALA A 167 11.98 12.46 -7.47
CA ALA A 167 12.62 11.31 -8.09
C ALA A 167 13.18 10.31 -7.05
N ASP A 168 13.76 10.79 -5.95
CA ASP A 168 14.32 9.91 -4.91
C ASP A 168 13.26 9.05 -4.20
N LEU A 169 11.99 9.47 -4.17
CA LEU A 169 10.89 8.66 -3.63
C LEU A 169 10.45 7.55 -4.60
N LEU A 170 10.75 7.68 -5.90
CA LEU A 170 10.40 6.70 -6.93
C LEU A 170 11.48 5.64 -7.15
N ARG A 171 12.59 5.70 -6.42
CA ARG A 171 13.71 4.76 -6.56
C ARG A 171 13.35 3.37 -6.02
N ALA A 172 13.71 2.32 -6.76
CA ALA A 172 13.60 0.94 -6.32
C ALA A 172 14.56 0.70 -5.15
N SER A 173 14.08 0.11 -4.06
CA SER A 173 14.76 0.15 -2.77
C SER A 173 14.24 -0.89 -1.79
N TRP A 174 15.15 -1.31 -0.93
CA TRP A 174 14.87 -2.11 0.26
C TRP A 174 14.26 -1.29 1.40
N LEU A 175 14.42 0.03 1.42
CA LEU A 175 14.08 0.90 2.56
C LEU A 175 12.88 1.82 2.26
N PRO A 176 12.11 2.24 3.28
CA PRO A 176 11.10 3.28 3.14
C PRO A 176 11.77 4.65 3.03
N HIS A 177 12.03 5.10 1.80
CA HIS A 177 12.78 6.32 1.52
C HIS A 177 12.21 7.57 2.19
N TYR A 178 10.90 7.64 2.36
CA TYR A 178 10.24 8.80 2.95
C TYR A 178 10.70 9.11 4.38
N GLN A 179 11.21 8.11 5.13
CA GLN A 179 11.74 8.35 6.47
C GLN A 179 13.13 9.00 6.42
N LEU A 180 13.91 8.69 5.38
CA LEU A 180 15.30 9.15 5.20
C LEU A 180 15.39 10.49 4.44
N LEU A 181 14.33 10.84 3.71
CA LEU A 181 14.27 12.01 2.84
C LEU A 181 13.52 13.18 3.50
N PRO A 182 13.78 14.42 3.08
CA PRO A 182 13.29 15.63 3.77
C PRO A 182 11.80 15.94 3.52
N TYR A 183 11.02 15.03 2.92
CA TYR A 183 9.64 15.32 2.51
C TYR A 183 8.65 15.16 3.65
N ASP A 184 7.98 16.22 4.06
CA ASP A 184 7.00 16.19 5.14
C ASP A 184 5.60 15.83 4.65
N LEU A 185 4.79 15.26 5.55
CA LEU A 185 3.38 14.98 5.33
C LEU A 185 2.53 15.85 6.25
N ARG A 186 1.66 16.67 5.65
CA ARG A 186 0.65 17.44 6.37
C ARG A 186 -0.73 17.07 5.85
N LEU A 187 -1.58 16.57 6.72
CA LEU A 187 -2.95 16.20 6.39
C LEU A 187 -3.93 17.13 7.12
N PRO A 188 -5.10 17.41 6.53
CA PRO A 188 -6.10 18.24 7.19
C PRO A 188 -6.66 17.55 8.45
N PRO A 189 -7.25 18.31 9.39
CA PRO A 189 -7.86 17.75 10.59
C PRO A 189 -8.83 16.60 10.27
N GLY A 190 -8.78 15.54 11.06
CA GLY A 190 -9.62 14.36 10.89
C GLY A 190 -9.13 13.33 9.86
N LYS A 191 -8.05 13.60 9.12
CA LYS A 191 -7.34 12.61 8.31
C LYS A 191 -6.21 11.95 9.10
N GLY A 192 -5.77 10.77 8.68
CA GLY A 192 -4.71 10.02 9.36
C GLY A 192 -3.89 9.16 8.41
N PHE A 193 -2.58 9.20 8.59
CA PHE A 193 -1.63 8.27 7.99
C PHE A 193 -0.80 7.64 9.09
N GLY A 194 -0.97 6.34 9.31
CA GLY A 194 -0.31 5.58 10.37
C GLY A 194 0.69 4.57 9.82
N ILE A 195 1.78 4.33 10.55
CA ILE A 195 2.78 3.30 10.20
C ILE A 195 3.10 2.40 11.39
N THR A 196 3.51 1.16 11.13
CA THR A 196 4.09 0.28 12.15
C THR A 196 5.59 0.53 12.36
N ARG A 197 6.40 0.37 11.31
CA ARG A 197 7.87 0.29 11.40
C ARG A 197 8.52 1.67 11.35
N TYR A 198 9.71 1.78 11.91
CA TYR A 198 10.56 2.94 11.73
C TYR A 198 12.03 2.53 11.54
N ILE A 199 12.81 3.37 10.86
CA ILE A 199 14.26 3.19 10.74
C ILE A 199 14.95 3.79 11.97
N THR A 200 15.78 2.99 12.62
CA THR A 200 16.60 3.40 13.77
C THR A 200 17.60 4.50 13.40
N GLY A 201 17.93 5.35 14.37
CA GLY A 201 18.83 6.50 14.15
C GLY A 201 18.15 7.73 13.54
N ILE A 202 16.91 7.63 13.04
CA ILE A 202 16.13 8.81 12.65
C ILE A 202 15.57 9.49 13.91
N PRO A 203 15.74 10.82 14.07
CA PRO A 203 15.14 11.57 15.18
C PRO A 203 13.62 11.37 15.23
N LYS A 204 13.06 11.20 16.43
CA LYS A 204 11.64 10.85 16.60
C LYS A 204 10.72 11.97 16.11
N GLU A 205 11.15 13.22 16.28
CA GLU A 205 10.46 14.40 15.77
C GLU A 205 10.39 14.39 14.24
N GLU A 206 11.46 13.97 13.57
CA GLU A 206 11.50 13.86 12.11
C GLU A 206 10.55 12.76 11.61
N LEU A 207 10.48 11.60 12.30
CA LEU A 207 9.49 10.56 11.99
C LEU A 207 8.06 11.12 12.05
N PHE A 208 7.73 11.90 13.07
CA PHE A 208 6.40 12.51 13.24
C PHE A 208 6.10 13.67 12.28
N ARG A 209 7.07 14.12 11.48
CA ARG A 209 6.79 14.99 10.33
C ARG A 209 6.36 14.20 9.10
N LYS A 210 6.58 12.89 9.07
CA LYS A 210 6.24 12.00 7.95
C LYS A 210 4.91 11.29 8.13
N VAL A 211 4.42 11.19 9.36
CA VAL A 211 3.20 10.43 9.69
C VAL A 211 2.38 11.15 10.74
N THR A 212 1.08 10.86 10.79
CA THR A 212 0.23 11.37 11.86
C THR A 212 0.24 10.41 13.06
N HIS A 213 0.33 9.09 12.84
CA HIS A 213 0.32 8.09 13.91
C HIS A 213 1.44 7.04 13.75
N ILE A 214 1.97 6.55 14.87
CA ILE A 214 2.89 5.41 14.92
C ILE A 214 2.29 4.31 15.82
N GLN A 215 2.52 3.05 15.47
CA GLN A 215 1.95 1.94 16.24
C GLN A 215 2.50 1.93 17.67
N TYR A 216 1.63 1.82 18.66
CA TYR A 216 1.99 1.81 20.07
C TYR A 216 2.52 0.45 20.52
N VAL A 217 3.75 0.17 20.10
CA VAL A 217 4.52 -1.06 20.41
C VAL A 217 5.95 -0.76 20.85
N TYR A 218 6.34 0.53 20.86
CA TYR A 218 7.67 0.98 21.25
C TYR A 218 7.60 1.80 22.54
N SER A 219 8.49 1.50 23.49
CA SER A 219 8.51 2.17 24.82
C SER A 219 8.72 3.68 24.72
N TRP A 220 9.47 4.17 23.73
CA TRP A 220 9.69 5.61 23.56
C TRP A 220 8.39 6.39 23.24
N LEU A 221 7.33 5.70 22.77
CA LEU A 221 6.02 6.30 22.56
C LEU A 221 5.28 6.59 23.86
N ASP A 222 5.69 6.05 25.01
CA ASP A 222 5.06 6.34 26.30
C ASP A 222 5.05 7.85 26.60
N ASN A 223 6.06 8.57 26.12
CA ASN A 223 6.20 10.02 26.28
C ASN A 223 5.50 10.85 25.19
N MET A 224 4.77 10.21 24.27
CA MET A 224 4.05 10.87 23.17
C MET A 224 2.55 10.96 23.48
N SER A 225 1.86 11.96 22.91
CA SER A 225 0.40 12.09 23.01
C SER A 225 -0.30 10.85 22.43
N GLN A 226 -1.40 10.42 23.07
CA GLN A 226 -2.20 9.28 22.58
C GLN A 226 -2.76 9.54 21.18
N GLY A 227 -3.15 10.77 20.85
CA GLY A 227 -3.60 11.15 19.50
C GLY A 227 -2.51 11.10 18.41
N ARG A 228 -1.27 10.70 18.73
CA ARG A 228 -0.18 10.41 17.77
C ARG A 228 0.10 8.92 17.64
N LYS A 229 -0.76 8.07 18.20
CA LYS A 229 -0.55 6.63 18.28
C LYS A 229 -1.72 5.87 17.68
N TRP A 230 -1.43 4.66 17.22
CA TRP A 230 -2.46 3.70 16.87
C TRP A 230 -2.14 2.33 17.48
N LYS A 231 -3.15 1.48 17.68
CA LYS A 231 -2.95 0.14 18.21
C LYS A 231 -3.90 -0.87 17.57
N ASN A 232 -3.37 -2.06 17.34
CA ASN A 232 -4.17 -3.25 17.13
C ASN A 232 -4.45 -3.90 18.48
N LEU A 233 -5.71 -3.84 18.91
CA LEU A 233 -6.18 -4.36 20.18
C LEU A 233 -6.27 -5.88 20.12
N ARG A 234 -5.70 -6.53 21.15
CA ARG A 234 -5.64 -7.99 21.28
C ARG A 234 -6.31 -8.44 22.57
N ALA A 235 -6.79 -9.68 22.60
CA ALA A 235 -7.38 -10.29 23.80
C ALA A 235 -6.29 -10.88 24.73
N TYR A 236 -5.24 -10.10 25.00
CA TYR A 236 -4.14 -10.49 25.89
C TYR A 236 -3.89 -9.42 26.96
N ASP A 237 -3.52 -9.89 28.15
CA ASP A 237 -3.06 -9.03 29.23
C ASP A 237 -1.60 -8.57 29.02
N ASN A 238 -1.10 -7.77 29.95
CA ASN A 238 0.28 -7.28 29.93
C ASN A 238 1.34 -8.37 30.12
N THR A 239 0.95 -9.59 30.51
CA THR A 239 1.82 -10.77 30.59
C THR A 239 1.72 -11.66 29.35
N GLY A 240 0.93 -11.27 28.36
CA GLY A 240 0.65 -12.05 27.15
C GLY A 240 -0.34 -13.19 27.37
N LYS A 241 -1.02 -13.25 28.52
CA LYS A 241 -2.03 -14.25 28.82
C LYS A 241 -3.40 -13.82 28.30
N PRO A 242 -4.32 -14.77 28.02
CA PRO A 242 -5.67 -14.45 27.55
C PRO A 242 -6.40 -13.50 28.50
N ALA A 243 -6.99 -12.42 27.97
CA ALA A 243 -7.74 -11.43 28.75
C ALA A 243 -9.22 -11.45 28.38
N GLN A 244 -10.10 -11.34 29.38
CA GLN A 244 -11.55 -11.18 29.17
C GLN A 244 -11.92 -9.73 28.82
N PRO A 245 -13.11 -9.48 28.23
CA PRO A 245 -13.53 -8.15 27.79
C PRO A 245 -13.34 -7.05 28.84
N ASP A 246 -13.75 -7.26 30.09
CA ASP A 246 -13.60 -6.27 31.17
C ASP A 246 -12.16 -5.79 31.36
N TRP A 247 -11.19 -6.71 31.30
CA TRP A 247 -9.78 -6.36 31.42
C TRP A 247 -9.32 -5.52 30.24
N VAL A 248 -9.69 -5.94 29.01
CA VAL A 248 -9.34 -5.22 27.78
C VAL A 248 -9.96 -3.82 27.79
N ILE A 249 -11.23 -3.71 28.20
CA ILE A 249 -11.95 -2.44 28.35
C ILE A 249 -11.24 -1.54 29.35
N ALA A 250 -10.85 -2.04 30.52
CA ALA A 250 -10.23 -1.23 31.57
C ALA A 250 -8.81 -0.76 31.22
N ASN A 251 -8.04 -1.57 30.48
CA ASN A 251 -6.61 -1.34 30.25
C ASN A 251 -6.27 -0.73 28.88
N THR A 252 -7.28 -0.49 28.03
CA THR A 252 -7.08 0.20 26.75
C THR A 252 -7.04 1.71 26.94
N ALA A 253 -6.08 2.39 26.32
CA ALA A 253 -6.07 3.86 26.30
C ALA A 253 -7.27 4.40 25.50
N VAL A 254 -7.89 5.47 26.01
CA VAL A 254 -8.99 6.17 25.32
C VAL A 254 -8.57 7.61 25.05
N ASP A 255 -8.63 8.01 23.79
CA ASP A 255 -8.39 9.37 23.31
C ASP A 255 -9.12 9.55 21.98
N LYS A 256 -9.72 10.72 21.73
CA LYS A 256 -10.55 10.95 20.52
C LYS A 256 -9.78 10.70 19.22
N ASP A 257 -8.47 10.91 19.23
CA ASP A 257 -7.58 10.69 18.08
C ASP A 257 -6.66 9.46 18.20
N PHE A 258 -6.75 8.67 19.28
CA PHE A 258 -6.06 7.39 19.33
C PHE A 258 -6.74 6.38 18.40
N ILE A 259 -6.03 5.94 17.35
CA ILE A 259 -6.61 4.99 16.40
C ILE A 259 -6.58 3.59 16.98
N THR A 260 -7.75 3.00 17.20
CA THR A 260 -7.91 1.64 17.67
C THR A 260 -8.57 0.78 16.59
N ILE A 261 -7.84 -0.22 16.11
CA ILE A 261 -8.37 -1.39 15.39
C ILE A 261 -8.23 -2.60 16.31
N ALA A 262 -8.84 -3.74 16.00
CA ALA A 262 -8.76 -4.92 16.86
C ALA A 262 -8.66 -6.23 16.07
N GLU A 263 -8.12 -7.29 16.67
CA GLU A 263 -8.21 -8.69 16.21
C GLU A 263 -8.81 -9.60 17.29
N LEU A 264 -9.73 -9.04 18.07
CA LEU A 264 -10.33 -9.68 19.24
C LEU A 264 -11.12 -10.93 18.87
N ALA A 265 -11.88 -10.89 17.78
CA ALA A 265 -12.68 -12.03 17.35
C ALA A 265 -11.81 -13.25 17.04
N GLU A 266 -10.69 -13.07 16.33
CA GLU A 266 -9.72 -14.15 16.10
C GLU A 266 -9.09 -14.60 17.42
N ASN A 267 -8.65 -13.67 18.27
CA ASN A 267 -8.02 -14.05 19.52
C ASN A 267 -8.97 -14.88 20.40
N TYR A 268 -10.21 -14.43 20.65
CA TYR A 268 -11.17 -15.20 21.42
C TYR A 268 -11.51 -16.56 20.77
N GLY A 269 -11.60 -16.60 19.44
CA GLY A 269 -11.83 -17.85 18.69
C GLY A 269 -10.69 -18.85 18.89
N ASN A 270 -9.44 -18.40 18.79
CA ASN A 270 -8.25 -19.22 19.01
C ASN A 270 -8.09 -19.66 20.47
N LEU A 271 -8.56 -18.84 21.41
CA LEU A 271 -8.45 -19.10 22.85
C LEU A 271 -9.50 -20.09 23.35
N GLU A 272 -10.73 -19.98 22.87
CA GLU A 272 -11.88 -20.69 23.44
C GLU A 272 -12.40 -21.81 22.52
N GLY A 273 -11.92 -21.86 21.27
CA GLY A 273 -12.39 -22.83 20.27
C GLY A 273 -13.86 -22.65 19.89
N ASP A 274 -14.48 -21.51 20.22
CA ASP A 274 -15.90 -21.26 20.09
C ASP A 274 -16.17 -19.95 19.31
N CYS A 275 -16.55 -20.13 18.05
CA CYS A 275 -17.18 -19.09 17.25
C CYS A 275 -18.60 -19.58 16.87
N PRO A 276 -19.66 -18.82 17.20
CA PRO A 276 -19.71 -17.36 17.11
C PRO A 276 -19.48 -16.57 18.42
N ARG A 277 -19.34 -17.21 19.59
CA ARG A 277 -19.19 -16.51 20.88
C ARG A 277 -17.98 -15.56 20.92
N CYS A 278 -16.90 -15.93 20.24
CA CYS A 278 -15.72 -15.10 20.01
C CYS A 278 -16.07 -13.66 19.56
N TYR A 279 -17.12 -13.53 18.75
CA TYR A 279 -17.57 -12.25 18.22
C TYR A 279 -18.39 -11.44 19.23
N GLU A 280 -19.23 -12.10 20.03
CA GLU A 280 -20.00 -11.42 21.09
C GLU A 280 -19.08 -10.73 22.10
N LYS A 281 -17.96 -11.37 22.44
CA LYS A 281 -16.92 -10.78 23.31
C LYS A 281 -16.18 -9.62 22.66
N ALA A 282 -15.93 -9.70 21.35
CA ALA A 282 -15.39 -8.56 20.61
C ALA A 282 -16.37 -7.37 20.70
N GLU A 283 -17.67 -7.59 20.46
CA GLU A 283 -18.68 -6.53 20.56
C GLU A 283 -18.85 -5.97 21.97
N GLU A 284 -18.80 -6.82 23.00
CA GLU A 284 -18.79 -6.40 24.41
C GLU A 284 -17.62 -5.43 24.67
N THR A 285 -16.43 -5.79 24.17
CA THR A 285 -15.25 -4.94 24.28
C THR A 285 -15.47 -3.59 23.59
N PHE A 286 -15.97 -3.57 22.35
CA PHE A 286 -16.22 -2.31 21.63
C PHE A 286 -17.28 -1.43 22.30
N LYS A 287 -18.38 -2.01 22.79
CA LYS A 287 -19.41 -1.29 23.54
C LYS A 287 -18.86 -0.72 24.84
N GLY A 288 -18.08 -1.50 25.58
CA GLY A 288 -17.42 -1.07 26.82
C GLY A 288 -16.44 0.08 26.57
N LEU A 289 -15.60 -0.02 25.54
CA LEU A 289 -14.70 1.05 25.14
C LEU A 289 -15.47 2.31 24.76
N TYR A 290 -16.53 2.22 23.95
CA TYR A 290 -17.33 3.39 23.60
C TYR A 290 -18.03 4.01 24.81
N ALA A 291 -18.54 3.22 25.76
CA ALA A 291 -19.08 3.73 27.01
C ALA A 291 -18.02 4.49 27.82
N ARG A 292 -16.76 4.04 27.81
CA ARG A 292 -15.63 4.80 28.36
C ARG A 292 -15.41 6.12 27.63
N TYR A 293 -15.43 6.14 26.30
CA TYR A 293 -15.35 7.38 25.51
C TYR A 293 -16.44 8.39 25.88
N GLN A 294 -17.67 7.93 26.09
CA GLN A 294 -18.79 8.79 26.50
C GLN A 294 -18.58 9.36 27.90
N ARG A 295 -18.21 8.51 28.87
CA ARG A 295 -18.04 8.88 30.27
C ARG A 295 -16.79 9.74 30.53
N GLU A 296 -15.66 9.36 29.95
CA GLU A 296 -14.34 9.94 30.24
C GLU A 296 -14.02 11.14 29.33
N LEU A 297 -14.53 11.16 28.09
CA LEU A 297 -14.18 12.17 27.08
C LEU A 297 -15.40 12.94 26.54
N GLY A 298 -16.59 12.70 27.09
CA GLY A 298 -17.82 13.41 26.71
C GLY A 298 -18.23 13.21 25.24
N VAL A 299 -17.81 12.10 24.61
CA VAL A 299 -18.13 11.77 23.23
C VAL A 299 -19.64 11.58 23.05
N LYS A 300 -20.22 12.16 22.00
CA LYS A 300 -21.66 12.05 21.70
C LYS A 300 -21.97 11.16 20.51
N SER A 301 -20.99 10.91 19.66
CA SER A 301 -21.13 10.09 18.45
C SER A 301 -19.85 9.31 18.18
N PRO A 302 -19.92 8.08 17.61
CA PRO A 302 -18.73 7.35 17.18
C PRO A 302 -17.82 8.15 16.24
N ALA A 303 -18.37 9.09 15.47
CA ALA A 303 -17.59 9.93 14.55
C ALA A 303 -16.56 10.84 15.26
N GLU A 304 -16.74 11.10 16.56
CA GLU A 304 -15.77 11.85 17.38
C GLU A 304 -14.59 10.99 17.85
N THR A 305 -14.63 9.68 17.66
CA THR A 305 -13.56 8.76 18.05
C THR A 305 -12.84 8.21 16.82
N ARG A 306 -11.70 7.56 17.05
CA ARG A 306 -11.02 6.69 16.09
C ARG A 306 -11.05 5.22 16.54
N LEU A 307 -12.18 4.79 17.11
CA LEU A 307 -12.48 3.38 17.39
C LEU A 307 -13.10 2.74 16.14
N TYR A 308 -12.40 1.78 15.53
CA TYR A 308 -12.78 1.12 14.27
C TYR A 308 -13.11 -0.36 14.46
N ASP A 309 -13.64 -1.02 13.43
CA ASP A 309 -14.07 -2.43 13.49
C ASP A 309 -12.93 -3.43 13.77
N ASP A 310 -13.33 -4.62 14.22
CA ASP A 310 -12.50 -5.81 14.29
C ASP A 310 -12.01 -6.26 12.91
N TYR A 311 -10.77 -6.73 12.87
CA TYR A 311 -10.06 -7.19 11.70
C TYR A 311 -10.82 -8.28 10.95
N PHE A 312 -11.33 -9.25 11.69
CA PHE A 312 -12.00 -10.45 11.20
C PHE A 312 -13.52 -10.29 11.12
N GLY A 313 -14.07 -9.13 11.48
CA GLY A 313 -15.52 -8.89 11.43
C GLY A 313 -16.15 -9.15 10.07
N ALA A 314 -15.38 -8.96 8.98
CA ALA A 314 -15.82 -9.26 7.62
C ALA A 314 -16.23 -10.73 7.43
N LEU A 315 -15.49 -11.68 8.03
CA LEU A 315 -15.81 -13.12 7.97
C LEU A 315 -17.16 -13.44 8.63
N TYR A 316 -17.57 -12.64 9.61
CA TYR A 316 -18.81 -12.82 10.38
C TYR A 316 -19.97 -11.94 9.90
N GLY A 317 -19.87 -11.41 8.67
CA GLY A 317 -20.96 -10.66 8.03
C GLY A 317 -21.06 -9.19 8.34
N TYR A 318 -20.06 -8.61 9.02
CA TYR A 318 -20.02 -7.16 9.29
C TYR A 318 -19.52 -6.33 8.10
N SER A 319 -18.95 -6.98 7.09
CA SER A 319 -18.56 -6.26 5.88
C SER A 319 -19.80 -5.80 5.09
N VAL A 320 -19.68 -4.66 4.42
CA VAL A 320 -20.59 -4.22 3.34
C VAL A 320 -19.87 -4.26 2.00
N GLU A 321 -18.64 -4.75 1.94
CA GLU A 321 -17.85 -4.80 0.71
C GLU A 321 -18.45 -5.78 -0.29
N MET A 322 -18.17 -5.54 -1.57
CA MET A 322 -18.51 -6.47 -2.64
C MET A 322 -17.33 -6.72 -3.54
N ASN A 323 -17.38 -7.89 -4.17
CA ASN A 323 -16.47 -8.27 -5.23
C ASN A 323 -17.02 -7.82 -6.60
N LEU A 324 -16.14 -7.42 -7.52
CA LEU A 324 -16.50 -7.02 -8.89
C LEU A 324 -16.87 -8.20 -9.82
N TYR A 325 -16.73 -9.45 -9.38
CA TYR A 325 -17.34 -10.60 -10.06
C TYR A 325 -18.87 -10.64 -9.98
N ALA A 326 -19.46 -9.88 -9.05
CA ALA A 326 -20.91 -9.79 -9.01
C ALA A 326 -21.42 -9.24 -10.35
N PRO A 327 -22.53 -9.77 -10.89
CA PRO A 327 -23.17 -9.23 -12.08
C PRO A 327 -23.30 -7.70 -12.00
N ALA A 328 -23.01 -6.99 -13.08
CA ALA A 328 -22.94 -5.53 -13.05
C ALA A 328 -24.26 -4.86 -12.59
N ALA A 329 -25.40 -5.49 -12.85
CA ALA A 329 -26.69 -5.07 -12.31
C ALA A 329 -26.71 -5.06 -10.77
N HIS A 330 -26.06 -6.03 -10.11
CA HIS A 330 -25.89 -6.05 -8.67
C HIS A 330 -24.91 -4.98 -8.18
N LEU A 331 -23.80 -4.77 -8.89
CA LEU A 331 -22.87 -3.68 -8.55
C LEU A 331 -23.57 -2.32 -8.57
N ARG A 332 -24.30 -2.00 -9.65
CA ARG A 332 -25.12 -0.78 -9.76
C ARG A 332 -26.16 -0.68 -8.65
N ARG A 333 -26.83 -1.80 -8.33
CA ARG A 333 -27.81 -1.85 -7.24
C ARG A 333 -27.17 -1.47 -5.90
N GLY A 334 -25.93 -1.90 -5.65
CA GLY A 334 -25.16 -1.55 -4.45
C GLY A 334 -24.91 -0.05 -4.25
N LEU A 335 -24.96 0.75 -5.32
CA LEU A 335 -24.80 2.21 -5.29
C LEU A 335 -26.13 2.96 -5.46
N SER A 336 -27.25 2.25 -5.68
CA SER A 336 -28.53 2.87 -6.07
C SER A 336 -29.23 3.63 -4.93
N SER A 337 -29.05 3.20 -3.68
CA SER A 337 -29.64 3.84 -2.51
C SER A 337 -28.77 3.61 -1.28
N VAL A 338 -29.00 4.41 -0.24
CA VAL A 338 -28.37 4.22 1.07
C VAL A 338 -28.69 2.83 1.62
N ASP A 339 -29.94 2.40 1.53
CA ASP A 339 -30.35 1.10 2.07
C ASP A 339 -29.64 -0.05 1.34
N PHE A 340 -29.54 -0.02 0.01
CA PHE A 340 -28.78 -1.05 -0.70
C PHE A 340 -27.28 -1.01 -0.40
N ALA A 341 -26.71 0.17 -0.22
CA ALA A 341 -25.29 0.30 0.17
C ALA A 341 -24.99 -0.35 1.53
N ARG A 342 -25.97 -0.45 2.42
CA ARG A 342 -25.85 -1.13 3.73
C ARG A 342 -25.91 -2.65 3.66
N ASN A 343 -26.33 -3.20 2.53
CA ASN A 343 -26.39 -4.64 2.32
C ASN A 343 -25.04 -5.19 1.85
N ARG A 344 -24.73 -6.44 2.17
CA ARG A 344 -23.68 -7.22 1.51
C ARG A 344 -24.31 -8.16 0.48
N TYR A 345 -23.52 -8.53 -0.53
CA TYR A 345 -23.91 -9.52 -1.53
C TYR A 345 -23.09 -10.78 -1.31
N ALA A 346 -23.73 -11.85 -0.85
CA ALA A 346 -23.10 -13.11 -0.50
C ALA A 346 -23.98 -14.27 -0.96
N ASN A 347 -23.36 -15.35 -1.46
CA ASN A 347 -24.05 -16.56 -1.92
C ASN A 347 -25.23 -16.28 -2.88
N GLY A 348 -25.06 -15.31 -3.77
CA GLY A 348 -26.08 -14.93 -4.76
C GLY A 348 -27.23 -14.07 -4.24
N ALA A 349 -27.25 -13.73 -2.94
CA ALA A 349 -28.32 -12.98 -2.30
C ALA A 349 -27.84 -11.67 -1.67
N TRP A 350 -28.78 -10.73 -1.52
CA TRP A 350 -28.58 -9.51 -0.76
C TRP A 350 -29.04 -9.70 0.67
N GLU A 351 -28.22 -9.29 1.63
CA GLU A 351 -28.58 -9.31 3.04
C GLU A 351 -28.04 -8.07 3.76
N LEU A 352 -28.76 -7.60 4.78
CA LEU A 352 -28.33 -6.46 5.56
C LEU A 352 -27.06 -6.85 6.35
N SER A 353 -25.99 -6.06 6.19
CA SER A 353 -24.74 -6.32 6.89
C SER A 353 -24.95 -6.32 8.41
N ALA A 354 -24.25 -7.22 9.09
CA ALA A 354 -24.26 -7.34 10.55
C ALA A 354 -23.84 -6.03 11.25
N TYR A 355 -23.03 -5.20 10.58
CA TYR A 355 -22.68 -3.88 11.09
C TYR A 355 -23.91 -3.00 11.35
N PHE A 356 -24.97 -3.15 10.53
CA PHE A 356 -26.24 -2.46 10.69
C PHE A 356 -27.26 -3.29 11.47
N SER A 357 -27.49 -4.55 11.08
CA SER A 357 -28.54 -5.38 11.67
C SER A 357 -28.31 -5.69 13.16
N LYS A 358 -27.04 -5.73 13.61
CA LYS A 358 -26.67 -5.91 15.03
C LYS A 358 -26.28 -4.61 15.75
N GLY A 359 -26.42 -3.45 15.10
CA GLY A 359 -26.25 -2.15 15.73
C GLY A 359 -24.80 -1.69 15.97
N ALA A 360 -23.78 -2.29 15.33
CA ALA A 360 -22.37 -1.91 15.56
C ALA A 360 -22.05 -0.45 15.20
N TYR A 361 -22.74 0.10 14.21
CA TYR A 361 -22.65 1.51 13.85
C TYR A 361 -22.93 2.49 15.01
N GLN A 362 -23.53 2.04 16.11
CA GLN A 362 -23.87 2.90 17.26
C GLN A 362 -22.67 3.21 18.16
N TYR A 363 -21.60 2.42 18.11
CA TYR A 363 -20.47 2.54 19.05
C TYR A 363 -19.09 2.54 18.39
N ARG A 364 -18.98 2.24 17.08
CA ARG A 364 -17.69 2.30 16.38
C ARG A 364 -17.81 2.80 14.95
N ASN A 365 -16.67 3.15 14.38
CA ASN A 365 -16.48 3.55 13.00
C ASN A 365 -16.13 2.34 12.13
N TYR A 366 -16.19 2.54 10.82
CA TYR A 366 -16.05 1.46 9.87
C TYR A 366 -14.61 1.26 9.42
N ARG A 367 -14.21 0.00 9.31
CA ARG A 367 -12.93 -0.41 8.73
C ARG A 367 -13.18 -1.12 7.40
N LEU A 368 -12.68 -0.53 6.32
CA LEU A 368 -12.57 -1.24 5.04
C LEU A 368 -11.48 -2.29 5.14
N ALA A 369 -11.73 -3.50 4.61
CA ALA A 369 -10.73 -4.55 4.59
C ALA A 369 -9.42 -4.06 3.94
N GLY A 370 -8.31 -4.49 4.53
CA GLY A 370 -6.99 -3.99 4.18
C GLY A 370 -6.19 -4.83 3.22
N TYR A 371 -6.54 -6.11 3.10
CA TYR A 371 -5.91 -6.97 2.11
C TYR A 371 -6.35 -6.53 0.71
N LEU A 372 -5.38 -6.17 -0.12
CA LEU A 372 -5.58 -6.03 -1.56
C LEU A 372 -5.89 -7.38 -2.23
N GLY A 373 -5.85 -8.46 -1.44
CA GLY A 373 -6.06 -9.82 -1.86
C GLY A 373 -4.74 -10.49 -2.21
N ASN A 374 -4.82 -11.46 -3.10
CA ASN A 374 -3.70 -12.12 -3.72
C ASN A 374 -3.73 -11.87 -5.23
N MET A 375 -2.82 -12.50 -5.97
CA MET A 375 -2.74 -12.34 -7.42
C MET A 375 -4.04 -12.71 -8.14
N PHE A 376 -4.80 -13.69 -7.64
CA PHE A 376 -6.14 -14.00 -8.17
C PHE A 376 -7.11 -12.83 -8.15
N ASN A 377 -7.13 -12.13 -7.02
CA ASN A 377 -8.03 -11.01 -6.82
C ASN A 377 -7.58 -9.83 -7.71
N THR A 378 -6.29 -9.55 -7.82
CA THR A 378 -5.83 -8.40 -8.61
C THR A 378 -5.89 -8.61 -10.12
N LEU A 379 -5.53 -9.80 -10.61
CA LEU A 379 -5.56 -10.12 -12.04
C LEU A 379 -6.95 -10.08 -12.66
N VAL A 380 -7.98 -10.32 -11.86
CA VAL A 380 -9.32 -10.56 -12.37
C VAL A 380 -10.33 -9.55 -11.83
N GLU A 381 -10.15 -8.99 -10.63
CA GLU A 381 -11.09 -8.04 -10.02
C GLU A 381 -10.80 -6.58 -10.40
N SER A 382 -9.77 -6.30 -11.20
CA SER A 382 -9.39 -4.94 -11.60
C SER A 382 -9.26 -4.01 -10.38
N GLY A 383 -8.28 -4.30 -9.49
CA GLY A 383 -8.20 -3.81 -8.11
C GLY A 383 -8.48 -2.32 -7.87
N LEU A 384 -8.10 -1.42 -8.79
CA LEU A 384 -8.44 0.01 -8.74
C LEU A 384 -9.96 0.24 -8.65
N TYR A 385 -10.73 -0.39 -9.55
CA TYR A 385 -12.18 -0.22 -9.62
C TYR A 385 -12.86 -0.80 -8.39
N LYS A 386 -12.39 -1.97 -7.91
CA LYS A 386 -12.91 -2.58 -6.68
C LYS A 386 -12.69 -1.67 -5.47
N ASN A 387 -11.49 -1.08 -5.36
CA ASN A 387 -11.18 -0.16 -4.27
C ASN A 387 -12.13 1.05 -4.29
N LEU A 388 -12.23 1.75 -5.43
CA LEU A 388 -13.11 2.91 -5.58
C LEU A 388 -14.58 2.58 -5.35
N PHE A 389 -15.06 1.46 -5.92
CA PHE A 389 -16.42 0.98 -5.71
C PHE A 389 -16.74 0.79 -4.22
N ASN A 390 -15.86 0.11 -3.48
CA ASN A 390 -16.09 -0.13 -2.06
C ASN A 390 -15.97 1.15 -1.22
N LEU A 391 -15.07 2.07 -1.57
CA LEU A 391 -14.99 3.40 -0.93
C LEU A 391 -16.29 4.20 -1.13
N GLU A 392 -16.82 4.23 -2.35
CA GLU A 392 -18.06 4.92 -2.68
C GLU A 392 -19.26 4.28 -1.98
N LYS A 393 -19.36 2.95 -2.05
CA LYS A 393 -20.44 2.20 -1.42
C LYS A 393 -20.46 2.40 0.10
N VAL A 394 -19.31 2.28 0.76
CA VAL A 394 -19.23 2.49 2.21
C VAL A 394 -19.59 3.93 2.56
N ASN A 395 -19.04 4.94 1.87
CA ASN A 395 -19.40 6.33 2.14
C ASN A 395 -20.88 6.64 1.90
N LEU A 396 -21.53 5.95 0.95
CA LEU A 396 -22.98 6.03 0.75
C LEU A 396 -23.75 5.42 1.94
N ALA A 397 -23.28 4.31 2.48
CA ALA A 397 -23.91 3.57 3.57
C ALA A 397 -23.79 4.27 4.94
N ILE A 398 -22.66 4.94 5.20
CA ILE A 398 -22.28 5.53 6.50
C ILE A 398 -21.77 6.98 6.40
N PRO A 399 -22.59 7.94 5.95
CA PRO A 399 -22.14 9.32 5.74
C PRO A 399 -21.64 10.02 7.02
N ASP A 400 -22.09 9.55 8.19
CA ASP A 400 -21.87 10.11 9.51
C ASP A 400 -20.84 9.33 10.35
N ARG A 401 -19.99 8.51 9.72
CA ARG A 401 -18.97 7.70 10.42
C ARG A 401 -17.59 7.90 9.84
N ARG A 402 -16.58 7.52 10.62
CA ARG A 402 -15.21 7.37 10.12
C ARG A 402 -15.02 6.09 9.32
N LEU A 403 -14.07 6.16 8.41
CA LEU A 403 -13.68 5.15 7.45
C LEU A 403 -12.16 5.08 7.48
N LEU A 404 -11.67 3.92 7.88
CA LEU A 404 -10.27 3.58 7.89
C LEU A 404 -10.01 2.45 6.89
N LYS A 405 -8.86 2.48 6.24
CA LYS A 405 -8.32 1.33 5.51
C LYS A 405 -6.98 0.93 6.09
N ASN A 406 -6.79 -0.36 6.30
CA ASN A 406 -5.46 -0.89 6.60
C ASN A 406 -4.74 -1.14 5.27
N GLY A 407 -3.60 -0.51 5.03
CA GLY A 407 -2.67 -0.96 4.01
C GLY A 407 -1.86 -2.14 4.52
N TRP A 408 -1.63 -3.12 3.66
CA TRP A 408 -0.67 -4.19 3.87
C TRP A 408 0.20 -4.27 2.61
N GLN A 409 1.50 -4.01 2.72
CA GLN A 409 2.37 -3.93 1.53
C GLN A 409 2.74 -5.29 0.95
N THR A 410 2.45 -6.35 1.69
CA THR A 410 2.75 -7.72 1.31
C THR A 410 1.46 -8.40 0.82
N ALA A 411 1.55 -9.47 0.05
CA ALA A 411 0.42 -10.38 -0.14
C ALA A 411 0.50 -11.44 0.98
N GLU A 412 -0.14 -11.17 2.13
CA GLU A 412 -0.19 -12.15 3.25
C GLU A 412 -1.60 -12.78 3.37
N ALA A 413 -1.60 -14.02 3.86
CA ALA A 413 -2.69 -14.97 4.07
C ALA A 413 -4.13 -14.43 4.10
N VAL A 414 -4.87 -14.71 3.02
CA VAL A 414 -5.89 -15.77 3.05
C VAL A 414 -5.58 -16.63 1.83
N GLY A 415 -5.02 -17.82 2.05
CA GLY A 415 -4.37 -18.61 1.01
C GLY A 415 -5.29 -18.92 -0.17
N VAL A 416 -4.89 -18.52 -1.37
CA VAL A 416 -5.61 -18.93 -2.57
C VAL A 416 -4.71 -19.16 -3.81
N ASP A 417 -3.48 -18.63 -3.96
CA ASP A 417 -2.48 -19.12 -4.96
C ASP A 417 -1.14 -19.59 -4.36
N ARG A 418 -0.60 -20.64 -4.98
CA ARG A 418 0.74 -21.20 -4.81
C ARG A 418 1.83 -20.18 -5.09
N VAL A 419 1.61 -19.28 -6.05
CA VAL A 419 2.50 -18.18 -6.41
C VAL A 419 2.70 -17.23 -5.22
N THR A 420 1.60 -16.77 -4.61
CA THR A 420 1.64 -15.88 -3.44
C THR A 420 2.24 -16.57 -2.21
N ALA A 421 1.88 -17.84 -1.96
CA ALA A 421 2.27 -18.57 -0.75
C ALA A 421 3.70 -19.15 -0.75
N ALA A 422 4.30 -19.31 -1.93
CA ALA A 422 5.68 -19.79 -2.03
C ALA A 422 6.73 -18.67 -1.92
N GLY A 423 6.31 -17.40 -2.01
CA GLY A 423 7.23 -16.25 -1.99
C GLY A 423 8.09 -16.14 -3.25
N THR A 424 9.13 -15.30 -3.18
CA THR A 424 10.15 -15.12 -4.24
C THR A 424 11.53 -14.90 -3.62
N PHE A 425 12.58 -15.49 -4.18
CA PHE A 425 13.96 -15.22 -3.77
C PHE A 425 14.45 -13.88 -4.31
N GLN A 426 14.49 -12.84 -3.47
CA GLN A 426 14.91 -11.49 -3.83
C GLN A 426 16.39 -11.28 -3.54
N ARG A 427 17.09 -10.57 -4.44
CA ARG A 427 18.53 -10.36 -4.35
C ARG A 427 18.88 -9.11 -3.55
N LEU A 428 19.47 -9.31 -2.37
CA LEU A 428 20.13 -8.25 -1.62
C LEU A 428 21.60 -8.18 -2.04
N LYS A 429 21.97 -7.11 -2.76
CA LYS A 429 23.34 -6.93 -3.24
C LYS A 429 24.29 -6.55 -2.09
N LEU A 430 25.35 -7.34 -1.89
CA LEU A 430 26.43 -7.07 -0.95
C LEU A 430 27.79 -6.93 -1.65
N ASN A 431 28.83 -6.60 -0.87
CA ASN A 431 30.21 -6.69 -1.34
C ASN A 431 30.59 -8.17 -1.51
N GLY A 432 30.90 -8.58 -2.75
CA GLY A 432 31.39 -9.94 -3.07
C GLY A 432 30.31 -10.92 -3.55
N GLY A 433 29.04 -10.54 -3.56
CA GLY A 433 27.93 -11.39 -4.01
C GLY A 433 26.57 -10.90 -3.52
N ASP A 434 25.57 -11.74 -3.66
CA ASP A 434 24.18 -11.46 -3.29
C ASP A 434 23.71 -12.40 -2.17
N VAL A 435 22.99 -11.87 -1.19
CA VAL A 435 22.15 -12.71 -0.32
C VAL A 435 20.79 -12.83 -1.00
N LEU A 436 20.32 -14.07 -1.20
CA LEU A 436 18.98 -14.34 -1.70
C LEU A 436 18.07 -14.62 -0.52
N LEU A 437 17.07 -13.78 -0.31
CA LEU A 437 16.09 -13.91 0.76
C LEU A 437 14.77 -14.34 0.14
N LEU A 438 14.21 -15.45 0.63
CA LEU A 438 12.83 -15.79 0.31
C LEU A 438 11.91 -14.75 0.96
N GLY A 439 11.45 -13.78 0.19
CA GLY A 439 10.57 -12.73 0.65
C GLY A 439 9.13 -13.04 0.28
N PRO A 440 8.17 -12.47 1.01
CA PRO A 440 6.80 -12.49 0.55
C PRO A 440 6.63 -11.53 -0.65
N ASN A 441 5.57 -11.75 -1.42
CA ASN A 441 5.34 -10.96 -2.61
C ASN A 441 4.80 -9.58 -2.24
N SER A 442 5.61 -8.55 -2.46
CA SER A 442 5.23 -7.19 -2.12
C SER A 442 4.42 -6.53 -3.25
N TRP A 443 3.47 -5.69 -2.88
CA TRP A 443 2.71 -4.88 -3.81
C TRP A 443 3.62 -3.82 -4.44
N PRO A 444 3.49 -3.58 -5.76
CA PRO A 444 4.21 -2.50 -6.43
C PRO A 444 3.92 -1.13 -5.81
N LEU A 445 4.89 -0.21 -5.93
CA LEU A 445 4.79 1.17 -5.42
C LEU A 445 3.50 1.85 -5.88
N HIS A 446 3.19 1.79 -7.18
CA HIS A 446 2.03 2.49 -7.75
C HIS A 446 0.68 1.92 -7.30
N THR A 447 0.62 0.63 -6.95
CA THR A 447 -0.56 0.02 -6.33
C THR A 447 -0.83 0.66 -4.97
N MET A 448 0.17 0.68 -4.08
CA MET A 448 0.01 1.23 -2.73
C MET A 448 -0.15 2.76 -2.71
N LEU A 449 0.43 3.44 -3.70
CA LEU A 449 0.21 4.86 -3.97
C LEU A 449 -1.26 5.15 -4.29
N GLY A 450 -1.85 4.43 -5.25
CA GLY A 450 -3.27 4.60 -5.59
C GLY A 450 -4.17 4.30 -4.38
N GLU A 451 -3.89 3.21 -3.67
CA GLU A 451 -4.63 2.79 -2.48
C GLU A 451 -4.72 3.88 -1.40
N SER A 452 -3.56 4.38 -0.97
CA SER A 452 -3.48 5.43 0.05
C SER A 452 -4.05 6.76 -0.43
N PHE A 453 -3.80 7.14 -1.69
CA PHE A 453 -4.33 8.38 -2.28
C PHE A 453 -5.85 8.38 -2.29
N PHE A 454 -6.49 7.34 -2.84
CA PHE A 454 -7.95 7.28 -2.94
C PHE A 454 -8.61 7.08 -1.57
N GLN A 455 -7.99 6.31 -0.67
CA GLN A 455 -8.47 6.22 0.72
C GLN A 455 -8.45 7.58 1.41
N LEU A 456 -7.42 8.39 1.23
CA LEU A 456 -7.36 9.72 1.85
C LEU A 456 -8.25 10.73 1.13
N LEU A 457 -8.47 10.57 -0.18
CA LEU A 457 -9.43 11.40 -0.92
C LEU A 457 -10.86 11.17 -0.44
N LEU A 458 -11.29 9.92 -0.30
CA LEU A 458 -12.69 9.55 -0.05
C LEU A 458 -12.99 9.09 1.39
N GLY A 459 -12.00 8.58 2.12
CA GLY A 459 -12.09 8.10 3.50
C GLY A 459 -11.41 9.04 4.50
N ASN A 460 -10.96 8.54 5.66
CA ASN A 460 -10.23 9.37 6.64
C ASN A 460 -8.82 8.91 6.92
N ASP A 461 -8.70 7.64 7.24
CA ASP A 461 -7.48 7.11 7.81
C ASP A 461 -6.94 5.98 6.93
N TYR A 462 -5.63 5.99 6.74
CA TYR A 462 -4.88 4.92 6.12
C TYR A 462 -3.79 4.49 7.10
N ILE A 463 -3.84 3.24 7.56
CA ILE A 463 -2.78 2.68 8.42
C ILE A 463 -2.02 1.64 7.64
N LEU A 464 -0.72 1.84 7.46
CA LEU A 464 0.15 0.84 6.92
C LEU A 464 0.66 -0.09 8.03
N TRP A 465 0.09 -1.29 8.06
CA TRP A 465 0.42 -2.32 9.04
C TRP A 465 1.48 -3.26 8.48
N ASN A 466 2.54 -3.50 9.25
CA ASN A 466 3.64 -4.43 8.98
C ASN A 466 4.14 -5.09 10.28
N SER A 467 5.22 -5.89 10.24
CA SER A 467 5.86 -6.38 11.48
C SER A 467 6.36 -5.20 12.34
N ASN A 468 6.42 -5.36 13.65
CA ASN A 468 6.81 -4.31 14.61
C ASN A 468 8.33 -4.17 14.81
N ILE A 469 9.16 -4.82 14.00
CA ILE A 469 10.62 -4.80 14.15
C ILE A 469 11.18 -3.46 13.65
N PRO A 470 12.02 -2.75 14.44
CA PRO A 470 12.74 -1.58 13.96
C PRO A 470 13.67 -1.91 12.78
N MET A 471 13.90 -0.95 11.89
CA MET A 471 14.68 -1.18 10.66
C MET A 471 16.07 -0.54 10.73
N SER A 472 17.01 -1.17 10.02
CA SER A 472 18.38 -0.72 9.81
C SER A 472 18.59 -0.32 8.35
N THR A 473 19.42 0.69 8.11
CA THR A 473 19.86 1.06 6.75
C THR A 473 21.07 0.26 6.26
N ASP A 474 21.73 -0.50 7.12
CA ASP A 474 22.92 -1.30 6.77
C ASP A 474 22.51 -2.70 6.29
N PRO A 475 22.78 -3.06 5.02
CA PRO A 475 22.54 -4.40 4.47
C PRO A 475 23.20 -5.54 5.25
N ALA A 476 24.30 -5.27 5.98
CA ALA A 476 24.96 -6.29 6.80
C ALA A 476 24.10 -6.73 8.00
N HIS A 477 23.08 -5.95 8.37
CA HIS A 477 22.11 -6.30 9.42
C HIS A 477 20.94 -7.15 8.91
N PHE A 478 21.07 -7.81 7.76
CA PHE A 478 20.05 -8.75 7.28
C PHE A 478 19.84 -9.92 8.26
N ASP A 479 18.64 -10.49 8.25
CA ASP A 479 18.34 -11.72 8.97
C ASP A 479 18.01 -12.87 8.02
N GLN A 480 18.04 -14.10 8.53
CA GLN A 480 17.49 -15.23 7.80
C GLN A 480 16.01 -14.98 7.52
N SER A 481 15.58 -15.33 6.31
CA SER A 481 14.16 -15.31 6.00
C SER A 481 13.41 -16.29 6.91
N TRP A 482 12.38 -15.78 7.58
CA TRP A 482 11.43 -16.56 8.37
C TRP A 482 10.07 -16.70 7.67
N TYR A 483 9.99 -16.29 6.39
CA TYR A 483 8.77 -16.37 5.61
C TYR A 483 8.23 -17.81 5.57
N GLY A 484 7.02 -18.01 6.09
CA GLY A 484 6.41 -19.32 6.20
C GLY A 484 7.20 -20.32 7.07
N GLY A 485 8.00 -19.85 8.03
CA GLY A 485 8.84 -20.67 8.94
C GLY A 485 10.35 -20.44 8.78
N GLN A 486 11.16 -21.01 9.69
CA GLN A 486 12.62 -20.77 9.79
C GLN A 486 13.48 -21.89 9.18
N ASP A 487 13.27 -22.22 7.90
CA ASP A 487 14.05 -23.27 7.24
C ASP A 487 15.33 -22.71 6.58
N ASP A 488 16.45 -23.40 6.74
CA ASP A 488 17.77 -22.94 6.27
C ASP A 488 17.80 -22.61 4.76
N TRP A 489 17.07 -23.39 3.94
CA TRP A 489 17.05 -23.23 2.48
C TRP A 489 16.43 -21.90 2.00
N LYS A 490 15.71 -21.17 2.87
CA LYS A 490 15.04 -19.90 2.56
C LYS A 490 15.99 -18.71 2.47
N THR A 491 17.23 -18.88 2.92
CA THR A 491 18.30 -17.90 2.76
C THR A 491 19.45 -18.54 2.00
N LYS A 492 19.89 -17.92 0.91
CA LYS A 492 21.01 -18.40 0.10
C LYS A 492 22.09 -17.33 -0.01
N TRP A 493 23.32 -17.77 -0.20
CA TRP A 493 24.45 -16.94 -0.56
C TRP A 493 24.88 -17.22 -1.99
N GLN A 494 24.98 -16.19 -2.82
CA GLN A 494 25.49 -16.29 -4.17
C GLN A 494 26.74 -15.42 -4.31
N PRO A 495 27.96 -16.00 -4.22
CA PRO A 495 29.18 -15.27 -4.55
C PRO A 495 29.18 -14.79 -6.01
N ASN A 496 29.86 -13.67 -6.28
CA ASN A 496 30.01 -13.14 -7.64
C ASN A 496 30.48 -14.22 -8.63
N GLY A 497 29.72 -14.40 -9.72
CA GLY A 497 30.05 -15.36 -10.78
C GLY A 497 29.90 -16.84 -10.39
N LYS A 498 29.34 -17.16 -9.21
CA LYS A 498 29.12 -18.53 -8.73
C LYS A 498 27.62 -18.84 -8.58
N ALA A 499 27.32 -20.13 -8.44
CA ALA A 499 25.98 -20.60 -8.12
C ALA A 499 25.61 -20.26 -6.66
N ALA A 500 24.32 -20.10 -6.40
CA ALA A 500 23.81 -19.91 -5.05
C ALA A 500 23.93 -21.19 -4.21
N VAL A 501 24.26 -21.05 -2.94
CA VAL A 501 24.30 -22.13 -1.94
C VAL A 501 23.47 -21.74 -0.72
N THR A 502 22.98 -22.72 0.04
CA THR A 502 22.29 -22.45 1.31
C THR A 502 23.20 -21.63 2.22
N TYR A 503 22.68 -20.53 2.77
CA TYR A 503 23.44 -19.66 3.64
C TYR A 503 23.69 -20.35 4.99
N ASN A 504 24.92 -20.21 5.48
CA ASN A 504 25.38 -20.75 6.76
C ASN A 504 26.19 -19.67 7.49
N PRO A 505 25.74 -19.16 8.65
CA PRO A 505 26.45 -18.10 9.39
C PRO A 505 27.81 -18.54 9.96
N ASN A 506 28.03 -19.85 10.09
CA ASN A 506 29.27 -20.43 10.59
C ASN A 506 30.32 -20.62 9.50
N ASP A 507 29.94 -20.56 8.22
CA ASP A 507 30.87 -20.64 7.10
C ASP A 507 31.65 -19.31 6.97
N PRO A 508 33.00 -19.32 7.02
CA PRO A 508 33.79 -18.09 6.91
C PRO A 508 33.77 -17.46 5.51
N THR A 509 33.32 -18.19 4.48
CA THR A 509 33.19 -17.69 3.10
C THR A 509 31.86 -16.97 2.84
N HIS A 510 30.93 -17.05 3.79
CA HIS A 510 29.64 -16.38 3.74
C HIS A 510 29.71 -15.01 4.45
N PRO A 511 28.88 -14.03 4.01
CA PRO A 511 28.83 -12.73 4.66
C PRO A 511 28.43 -12.88 6.14
N LYS A 512 29.15 -12.21 7.04
CA LYS A 512 28.81 -12.20 8.47
C LYS A 512 27.63 -11.27 8.72
N LYS A 513 26.62 -11.76 9.44
CA LYS A 513 25.52 -10.94 9.96
C LYS A 513 26.03 -9.99 11.04
N GLY A 514 25.73 -8.70 10.90
CA GLY A 514 25.87 -7.70 11.95
C GLY A 514 24.61 -7.59 12.82
N LYS A 515 24.75 -7.08 14.04
CA LYS A 515 23.61 -6.73 14.90
C LYS A 515 23.29 -5.25 14.72
N GLY A 516 22.06 -4.95 14.28
CA GLY A 516 21.60 -3.57 14.21
C GLY A 516 21.35 -2.95 15.60
N PRO A 517 21.38 -1.62 15.70
CA PRO A 517 21.02 -0.92 16.94
C PRO A 517 19.58 -1.24 17.34
N GLU A 518 19.32 -1.36 18.64
CA GLU A 518 17.98 -1.67 19.19
C GLU A 518 17.36 -2.99 18.65
N GLY A 519 18.20 -3.92 18.17
CA GLY A 519 17.72 -5.16 17.54
C GLY A 519 17.14 -4.95 16.14
N SER A 520 17.41 -3.81 15.50
CA SER A 520 16.96 -3.54 14.14
C SER A 520 17.58 -4.47 13.11
N ILE A 521 16.81 -4.73 12.06
CA ILE A 521 17.23 -5.58 10.94
C ILE A 521 17.16 -4.80 9.64
N PHE A 522 18.01 -5.16 8.67
CA PHE A 522 17.76 -4.76 7.29
C PHE A 522 16.49 -5.47 6.80
N PRO A 523 15.64 -4.81 5.99
CA PRO A 523 14.37 -5.40 5.56
C PRO A 523 14.53 -6.76 4.88
N GLU A 524 13.62 -7.68 5.20
CA GLU A 524 13.58 -9.03 4.63
C GLU A 524 13.10 -9.07 3.15
N ALA A 525 12.44 -7.99 2.72
CA ALA A 525 11.93 -7.80 1.37
C ALA A 525 11.92 -6.29 1.03
N PRO A 526 11.88 -5.92 -0.27
CA PRO A 526 11.80 -4.54 -0.71
C PRO A 526 10.58 -3.77 -0.20
N LEU A 527 10.81 -2.63 0.45
CA LEU A 527 9.77 -1.79 1.06
C LEU A 527 9.21 -0.73 0.09
N GLN A 528 8.94 -1.16 -1.14
CA GLN A 528 8.39 -0.32 -2.21
C GLN A 528 6.96 0.12 -1.93
N GLY A 529 6.13 -0.80 -1.43
CA GLY A 529 4.74 -0.51 -1.07
C GLY A 529 4.63 0.50 0.07
N GLU A 530 5.52 0.43 1.05
CA GLU A 530 5.66 1.43 2.12
C GLU A 530 5.89 2.84 1.59
N THR A 531 6.84 2.99 0.66
CA THR A 531 7.12 4.28 0.03
C THR A 531 5.94 4.73 -0.84
N GLY A 532 5.31 3.81 -1.58
CA GLY A 532 4.11 4.09 -2.37
C GLY A 532 2.97 4.65 -1.53
N ALA A 533 2.65 4.02 -0.39
CA ALA A 533 1.62 4.48 0.53
C ALA A 533 1.89 5.90 1.06
N PHE A 534 3.15 6.22 1.37
CA PHE A 534 3.53 7.59 1.73
C PHE A 534 3.33 8.56 0.57
N ILE A 535 3.77 8.20 -0.65
CA ILE A 535 3.63 9.07 -1.83
C ILE A 535 2.16 9.38 -2.09
N GLY A 536 1.25 8.41 -1.97
CA GLY A 536 -0.18 8.66 -2.16
C GLY A 536 -0.74 9.63 -1.11
N ALA A 537 -0.35 9.49 0.16
CA ALA A 537 -0.70 10.45 1.20
C ALA A 537 -0.11 11.84 0.95
N TRP A 538 1.15 11.89 0.50
CA TRP A 538 1.84 13.13 0.14
C TRP A 538 1.16 13.81 -1.05
N LEU A 539 0.82 13.10 -2.12
CA LEU A 539 0.07 13.64 -3.27
C LEU A 539 -1.29 14.20 -2.84
N TYR A 540 -2.02 13.50 -1.96
CA TYR A 540 -3.25 14.04 -1.40
C TYR A 540 -3.01 15.34 -0.60
N SER A 541 -1.92 15.43 0.17
CA SER A 541 -1.56 16.68 0.87
C SER A 541 -1.35 17.87 -0.07
N ARG A 542 -0.86 17.61 -1.30
CA ARG A 542 -0.62 18.64 -2.31
C ARG A 542 -1.89 19.31 -2.83
N ILE A 543 -3.03 18.61 -2.82
CA ILE A 543 -4.34 19.11 -3.26
C ILE A 543 -5.31 19.37 -2.10
N SER A 544 -4.88 19.20 -0.86
CA SER A 544 -5.69 19.45 0.34
C SER A 544 -5.09 20.52 1.25
N THR A 545 -3.93 20.25 1.86
CA THR A 545 -3.33 21.17 2.84
C THR A 545 -2.44 22.22 2.18
N ALA A 546 -1.64 21.81 1.19
CA ALA A 546 -0.75 22.75 0.49
C ALA A 546 -1.52 23.70 -0.44
N SER A 547 -2.62 23.21 -1.01
CA SER A 547 -3.52 23.97 -1.87
C SER A 547 -4.88 23.31 -1.77
N ASP A 548 -5.81 23.87 -0.99
CA ASP A 548 -7.12 23.28 -0.77
C ASP A 548 -7.95 23.25 -2.06
N ARG A 549 -7.88 22.16 -2.80
CA ARG A 549 -8.58 21.95 -4.08
C ARG A 549 -9.63 20.84 -3.96
N VAL A 550 -9.93 20.39 -2.74
CA VAL A 550 -10.84 19.26 -2.47
C VAL A 550 -11.98 19.58 -1.49
N SER A 551 -11.95 20.71 -0.78
CA SER A 551 -12.92 21.00 0.28
C SER A 551 -14.35 21.24 -0.19
N ARG A 552 -14.57 21.63 -1.47
CA ARG A 552 -15.91 21.96 -1.99
C ARG A 552 -16.53 20.81 -2.74
N SER A 553 -15.80 20.17 -3.65
CA SER A 553 -16.34 19.07 -4.45
C SER A 553 -15.28 18.03 -4.82
N VAL A 554 -15.73 16.79 -4.93
CA VAL A 554 -14.98 15.63 -5.43
C VAL A 554 -15.95 14.81 -6.26
N ARG A 555 -15.72 14.71 -7.57
CA ARG A 555 -16.69 14.15 -8.52
C ARG A 555 -16.03 13.52 -9.74
N TYR A 556 -16.68 12.53 -10.33
CA TYR A 556 -16.36 12.16 -11.72
C TYR A 556 -16.74 13.31 -12.65
N CYS A 557 -15.85 13.65 -13.59
CA CYS A 557 -16.09 14.72 -14.56
C CYS A 557 -16.17 14.19 -15.99
N ASN A 558 -16.78 14.96 -16.89
CA ASN A 558 -16.73 14.66 -18.31
C ASN A 558 -15.30 14.87 -18.82
N PHE A 559 -14.83 13.94 -19.64
CA PHE A 559 -13.48 13.98 -20.17
C PHE A 559 -13.40 13.28 -21.53
N SER A 560 -12.28 13.48 -22.23
CA SER A 560 -11.93 12.70 -23.41
C SER A 560 -10.47 12.27 -23.35
N VAL A 561 -10.20 11.09 -23.89
CA VAL A 561 -8.84 10.55 -24.03
C VAL A 561 -8.67 10.10 -25.46
N ASN A 562 -7.64 10.62 -26.13
CA ASN A 562 -7.36 10.30 -27.54
C ASN A 562 -8.59 10.48 -28.44
N GLY A 563 -9.40 11.52 -28.18
CA GLY A 563 -10.61 11.83 -28.93
C GLY A 563 -11.86 11.04 -28.53
N LYS A 564 -11.76 10.00 -27.69
CA LYS A 564 -12.92 9.28 -27.16
C LYS A 564 -13.47 9.98 -25.92
N SER A 565 -14.73 10.42 -25.98
CA SER A 565 -15.43 11.09 -24.89
C SER A 565 -16.07 10.11 -23.90
N TYR A 566 -16.06 10.49 -22.63
CA TYR A 566 -16.63 9.76 -21.51
C TYR A 566 -17.49 10.71 -20.67
N THR A 567 -18.73 10.29 -20.41
CA THR A 567 -19.72 11.08 -19.66
C THR A 567 -20.19 10.26 -18.46
N PRO A 568 -19.72 10.57 -17.24
CA PRO A 568 -20.15 9.88 -16.03
C PRO A 568 -21.66 9.94 -15.82
N SER A 569 -22.23 8.84 -15.33
CA SER A 569 -23.63 8.81 -14.90
C SER A 569 -23.85 9.77 -13.75
N LYS A 570 -25.06 10.35 -13.71
CA LYS A 570 -25.48 11.31 -12.69
C LYS A 570 -26.25 10.58 -11.61
N GLY A 571 -25.90 10.84 -10.35
CA GLY A 571 -26.68 10.37 -9.21
C GLY A 571 -27.87 11.27 -8.90
N SER A 572 -28.48 11.04 -7.75
CA SER A 572 -29.62 11.80 -7.20
C SER A 572 -29.37 13.31 -7.03
N LYS A 573 -28.11 13.76 -6.97
CA LYS A 573 -27.74 15.19 -6.99
C LYS A 573 -27.77 15.82 -8.38
N GLY A 574 -27.98 15.04 -9.43
CA GLY A 574 -27.97 15.53 -10.81
C GLY A 574 -26.57 15.73 -11.41
N ASP A 575 -25.53 15.25 -10.72
CA ASP A 575 -24.13 15.36 -11.12
C ASP A 575 -23.35 14.05 -10.86
N GLY A 576 -22.07 14.05 -11.25
CA GLY A 576 -21.13 12.95 -11.01
C GLY A 576 -20.47 12.98 -9.63
N SER A 577 -21.03 13.68 -8.63
CA SER A 577 -20.44 13.77 -7.29
C SER A 577 -20.21 12.38 -6.70
N LEU A 578 -19.01 12.15 -6.20
CA LEU A 578 -18.66 10.91 -5.52
C LEU A 578 -19.41 10.83 -4.19
N SER A 579 -19.89 9.65 -3.84
CA SER A 579 -20.43 9.44 -2.49
C SER A 579 -19.29 9.60 -1.48
N SER A 580 -19.33 10.70 -0.75
CA SER A 580 -18.40 11.05 0.32
C SER A 580 -19.18 11.55 1.52
N ARG A 581 -18.53 11.65 2.68
CA ARG A 581 -19.21 11.98 3.95
C ARG A 581 -19.98 13.28 3.94
N ILE A 582 -19.48 14.27 3.20
CA ILE A 582 -20.09 15.59 3.11
C ILE A 582 -21.33 15.62 2.22
N GLY A 583 -21.59 14.56 1.46
CA GLY A 583 -22.87 14.41 0.80
C GLY A 583 -22.98 13.19 -0.09
N ARG A 584 -23.94 12.34 0.24
CA ARG A 584 -24.33 11.14 -0.50
C ARG A 584 -24.81 11.48 -1.91
N ASN A 585 -24.49 10.64 -2.89
CA ASN A 585 -25.04 10.76 -4.25
C ASN A 585 -25.55 9.39 -4.77
N PRO A 586 -26.59 8.81 -4.14
CA PRO A 586 -27.13 7.52 -4.58
C PRO A 586 -27.52 7.54 -6.06
N GLY A 587 -27.28 6.44 -6.76
CA GLY A 587 -27.49 6.27 -8.19
C GLY A 587 -26.31 6.68 -9.07
N GLN A 588 -25.27 7.30 -8.52
CA GLN A 588 -24.01 7.50 -9.24
C GLN A 588 -23.29 6.14 -9.32
N ASP A 589 -23.11 5.62 -10.53
CA ASP A 589 -22.55 4.27 -10.75
C ASP A 589 -21.41 4.26 -11.78
N TRP A 590 -20.76 5.42 -11.99
CA TRP A 590 -19.75 5.55 -13.04
C TRP A 590 -18.63 4.55 -12.87
N ILE A 591 -18.21 4.24 -11.64
CA ILE A 591 -17.14 3.26 -11.41
C ILE A 591 -17.48 1.87 -11.95
N VAL A 592 -18.75 1.48 -11.90
CA VAL A 592 -19.24 0.21 -12.47
C VAL A 592 -19.24 0.28 -14.00
N THR A 593 -19.74 1.38 -14.56
CA THR A 593 -19.72 1.62 -16.00
C THR A 593 -18.30 1.66 -16.56
N ALA A 594 -17.38 2.30 -15.84
CA ALA A 594 -15.98 2.41 -16.22
C ALA A 594 -15.29 1.04 -16.19
N TYR A 595 -15.59 0.21 -15.20
CA TYR A 595 -15.12 -1.17 -15.14
C TYR A 595 -15.60 -2.00 -16.35
N GLU A 596 -16.90 -1.99 -16.67
CA GLU A 596 -17.44 -2.74 -17.82
C GLU A 596 -16.86 -2.27 -19.17
N GLN A 597 -16.65 -0.96 -19.31
CA GLN A 597 -16.15 -0.36 -20.54
C GLN A 597 -14.62 -0.30 -20.62
N LYS A 598 -13.91 -0.77 -19.58
CA LYS A 598 -12.45 -0.60 -19.43
C LYS A 598 -12.04 0.86 -19.63
N ALA A 599 -12.80 1.77 -19.05
CA ALA A 599 -12.60 3.22 -19.18
C ALA A 599 -11.65 3.75 -18.10
N PRO A 600 -10.87 4.81 -18.38
CA PRO A 600 -10.06 5.48 -17.37
C PRO A 600 -10.90 6.03 -16.21
N VAL A 601 -10.26 6.17 -15.05
CA VAL A 601 -10.81 6.93 -13.92
C VAL A 601 -10.37 8.38 -14.04
N CYS A 602 -11.33 9.31 -14.06
CA CYS A 602 -11.07 10.75 -14.10
C CYS A 602 -11.96 11.46 -13.07
N ILE A 603 -11.33 12.01 -12.03
CA ILE A 603 -11.99 12.72 -10.93
C ILE A 603 -11.58 14.19 -10.99
N CYS A 604 -12.55 15.08 -10.95
CA CYS A 604 -12.36 16.50 -10.79
C CYS A 604 -12.70 16.92 -9.36
N THR A 605 -11.94 17.88 -8.87
CA THR A 605 -12.08 18.40 -7.51
C THR A 605 -12.08 19.92 -7.52
N GLU A 606 -12.74 20.53 -6.54
CA GLU A 606 -12.73 21.96 -6.31
C GLU A 606 -12.59 22.25 -4.80
N GLY A 607 -11.84 23.30 -4.47
CA GLY A 607 -11.72 23.84 -3.12
C GLY A 607 -11.41 25.33 -3.12
N ALA A 608 -11.07 25.88 -1.96
CA ALA A 608 -10.76 27.31 -1.81
C ALA A 608 -9.52 27.77 -2.62
N GLY A 609 -8.58 26.87 -2.87
CA GLY A 609 -7.35 27.08 -3.62
C GLY A 609 -7.42 26.66 -5.09
N GLY A 610 -8.62 26.46 -5.66
CA GLY A 610 -8.82 26.17 -7.09
C GLY A 610 -9.29 24.74 -7.37
N LYS A 611 -8.99 24.25 -8.57
CA LYS A 611 -9.45 22.93 -9.06
C LYS A 611 -8.29 21.95 -9.23
N ALA A 612 -8.53 20.67 -9.09
CA ALA A 612 -7.57 19.65 -9.50
C ALA A 612 -8.24 18.52 -10.29
N VAL A 613 -7.46 17.87 -11.16
CA VAL A 613 -7.86 16.68 -11.90
C VAL A 613 -6.98 15.52 -11.47
N ILE A 614 -7.61 14.38 -11.22
CA ILE A 614 -6.98 13.12 -10.87
C ILE A 614 -7.33 12.14 -11.97
N TYR A 615 -6.32 11.56 -12.60
CA TYR A 615 -6.48 10.69 -13.75
C TYR A 615 -5.66 9.42 -13.58
N GLN A 616 -6.26 8.27 -13.86
CA GLN A 616 -5.55 7.00 -13.94
C GLN A 616 -6.21 6.11 -15.00
N ASN A 617 -5.39 5.55 -15.89
CA ASN A 617 -5.84 4.55 -16.85
C ASN A 617 -5.06 3.24 -16.66
N PRO A 618 -5.57 2.29 -15.86
CA PRO A 618 -4.86 1.02 -15.61
C PRO A 618 -4.76 0.14 -16.87
N HIS A 619 -5.49 0.48 -17.94
CA HIS A 619 -5.49 -0.24 -19.22
C HIS A 619 -4.55 0.35 -20.26
N ALA A 620 -3.90 1.49 -19.98
CA ALA A 620 -2.80 1.95 -20.81
C ALA A 620 -1.59 1.03 -20.66
N GLY A 621 -0.72 1.00 -21.67
CA GLY A 621 0.62 0.43 -21.54
C GLY A 621 1.53 1.32 -20.69
N LEU A 622 2.70 0.82 -20.32
CA LEU A 622 3.75 1.57 -19.62
C LEU A 622 4.26 2.77 -20.43
N THR A 623 4.21 2.66 -21.76
CA THR A 623 4.69 3.68 -22.70
C THR A 623 3.56 4.33 -23.50
N GLY A 624 2.31 3.93 -23.22
CA GLY A 624 1.14 4.40 -23.95
C GLY A 624 0.91 5.90 -23.77
N LYS A 625 0.94 6.65 -24.88
CA LYS A 625 0.62 8.08 -24.89
C LYS A 625 -0.88 8.34 -24.89
N GLN A 626 -1.30 9.33 -24.11
CA GLN A 626 -2.70 9.66 -23.89
C GLN A 626 -2.87 11.17 -23.88
N VAL A 627 -3.72 11.68 -24.76
CA VAL A 627 -4.12 13.10 -24.77
C VAL A 627 -5.41 13.23 -23.98
N LEU A 628 -5.29 13.70 -22.74
CA LEU A 628 -6.42 13.95 -21.83
C LEU A 628 -6.95 15.36 -22.05
N LYS A 629 -8.28 15.48 -22.18
CA LYS A 629 -9.00 16.75 -22.06
C LYS A 629 -10.14 16.61 -21.06
N THR A 630 -10.30 17.56 -20.15
CA THR A 630 -11.41 17.54 -19.16
C THR A 630 -12.32 18.76 -19.33
N GLU A 631 -13.55 18.65 -18.85
CA GLU A 631 -14.49 19.77 -18.82
C GLU A 631 -14.03 20.95 -17.96
N ASN A 632 -13.06 20.74 -17.07
CA ASN A 632 -12.44 21.80 -16.29
C ASN A 632 -11.39 22.60 -17.08
N GLY A 633 -11.15 22.26 -18.35
CA GLY A 633 -10.21 22.98 -19.22
C GLY A 633 -8.79 22.41 -19.26
N LEU A 634 -8.50 21.34 -18.50
CA LEU A 634 -7.20 20.68 -18.57
C LEU A 634 -7.02 20.04 -19.96
N GLN A 635 -5.85 20.28 -20.57
CA GLN A 635 -5.33 19.50 -21.68
C GLN A 635 -3.91 19.04 -21.35
N ALA A 636 -3.68 17.72 -21.31
CA ALA A 636 -2.38 17.15 -20.95
C ALA A 636 -2.03 15.95 -21.85
N GLU A 637 -0.74 15.82 -22.20
CA GLU A 637 -0.18 14.58 -22.79
C GLU A 637 0.43 13.75 -21.68
N ILE A 638 -0.14 12.58 -21.43
CA ILE A 638 0.22 11.67 -20.35
C ILE A 638 0.87 10.43 -20.98
N THR A 639 1.91 9.91 -20.35
CA THR A 639 2.51 8.62 -20.72
C THR A 639 2.24 7.62 -19.61
N GLY A 640 1.86 6.40 -19.97
CA GLY A 640 1.75 5.30 -19.01
C GLY A 640 0.35 5.11 -18.42
N ASN A 641 0.26 4.18 -17.48
CA ASN A 641 -0.95 3.69 -16.82
C ASN A 641 -1.16 4.23 -15.39
N ARG A 642 -0.30 5.15 -14.96
CA ARG A 642 -0.14 5.58 -13.57
C ARG A 642 -1.17 6.62 -13.14
N LEU A 643 -1.20 6.88 -11.83
CA LEU A 643 -1.97 7.97 -11.25
C LEU A 643 -1.27 9.29 -11.54
N HIS A 644 -1.99 10.22 -12.17
CA HIS A 644 -1.56 11.59 -12.39
C HIS A 644 -2.50 12.55 -11.66
N VAL A 645 -1.94 13.57 -11.03
CA VAL A 645 -2.67 14.63 -10.32
C VAL A 645 -2.25 15.97 -10.88
N PHE A 646 -3.21 16.79 -11.31
CA PHE A 646 -2.98 18.07 -11.96
C PHE A 646 -3.65 19.19 -11.17
N TYR A 647 -2.94 20.30 -10.99
CA TYR A 647 -3.61 21.57 -10.73
C TYR A 647 -4.28 22.05 -12.01
N VAL A 648 -5.47 22.63 -11.87
CA VAL A 648 -6.19 23.32 -12.94
C VAL A 648 -6.50 24.71 -12.43
N ASP A 649 -5.98 25.71 -13.13
CA ASP A 649 -6.14 27.11 -12.78
C ASP A 649 -7.32 27.76 -13.53
#